data_AF-A0A1B6P7D3-F1
#
_entry.id   AF-A0A1B6P7D3-F1
#
_cell.length_a   1.000
_cell.length_b   1.000
_cell.length_c   1.000
_cell.angle_alpha   90.00
_cell.angle_beta   90.00
_cell.angle_gamma   90.00
#
_symmetry.space_group_name_H-M   'P 1'
#
loop_
_entity.id
_entity.type
_entity.pdbx_description
1 polymer ?
#
loop_
_entity_poly.entity_id
_entity_poly.type
_entity_poly.pdbx_seq_one_letter_code
_entity_poly.pdbx_strand_id
1 'polypeptide(L)'
;MDTMIYKHDDISQERTPPFGDAVNMGGSNVEILTRVEVDMAFASEKLLNLEMLVMEIARQATDFDPATLEDESISSETAENAFELDILYGILDAEVKELHNLISSLQADIKSIEHQDYEEESGGKVKARMDAVKLSLKQMQELIADIRNESAKFEKVIAFPHDKEGTIEAAGCDNGHLSYQNGTQTEEQHRNVLHMLEKSIASELDLEKKLSDSISVIEDLRLKLHHQEEEIYFLEESTETVSGRLFEAENASELLFGTSKELIDRLNNMQFHVSALKCTEDDLKSKLEQSLTKSSFLENSPDKVEKESDKVGAGSPSLQDKIQELEKQLNESNLQLQLALASAETRQEEQNALQSELSTMENTIKNIKDDVSRAESRAQNAEIRCMQLTVANIELNGELDALKSEKSDKANLLEKKLTESNTQLEHAKAAVDAIVEQQGMLKCTMSDMEHIIEDLKGKVSKAETRAESAESKCTLLTDTNLELSEELAFLRGRVESLENLLREANHAKVSTAKDIGVRTKIITDLVIKLALERERLHLQIATLTKKNKMLVKKCKEDINGSIQMSKKATSNRTEFQSTQKAEEICPDSLPSQTVVTTCHMTQYLLPSRIQETKCCNRSCWIVINIDLVWPGLCLSLSTAQAELGFG
;
A
#
# COMPACT_ATOMS: atom_id res chain seq x y z
N MET A 1 -7.50 -59.78 14.37
CA MET A 1 -8.68 -58.96 14.03
C MET A 1 -8.14 -57.61 13.76
N ASP A 2 -8.17 -57.25 12.48
CA ASP A 2 -6.96 -56.72 11.87
C ASP A 2 -7.02 -55.22 11.64
N THR A 3 -5.85 -54.59 11.79
CA THR A 3 -5.63 -53.20 11.46
C THR A 3 -5.68 -53.03 9.95
N MET A 4 -6.80 -52.55 9.40
CA MET A 4 -6.85 -52.09 8.01
C MET A 4 -6.50 -50.62 7.91
N ILE A 5 -5.34 -50.39 7.28
CA ILE A 5 -4.92 -49.10 6.74
C ILE A 5 -5.83 -48.75 5.56
N TYR A 6 -6.35 -47.53 5.50
CA TYR A 6 -6.83 -46.94 4.25
C TYR A 6 -6.16 -45.59 4.02
N LYS A 7 -5.65 -45.42 2.79
CA LYS A 7 -5.08 -44.17 2.31
C LYS A 7 -6.19 -43.17 2.03
N HIS A 8 -5.90 -41.89 2.22
CA HIS A 8 -6.58 -40.82 1.50
C HIS A 8 -5.74 -40.49 0.26
N ASP A 9 -6.32 -40.68 -0.92
CA ASP A 9 -5.83 -40.09 -2.16
C ASP A 9 -6.60 -38.78 -2.40
N ASP A 10 -5.91 -37.74 -2.88
CA ASP A 10 -6.49 -36.46 -3.30
C ASP A 10 -7.37 -36.65 -4.54
N ILE A 11 -8.62 -36.19 -4.49
CA ILE A 11 -9.38 -35.80 -5.69
C ILE A 11 -10.18 -34.52 -5.39
N SER A 12 -9.80 -33.44 -6.06
CA SER A 12 -10.54 -32.19 -6.14
C SER A 12 -11.94 -32.43 -6.70
N GLN A 13 -12.99 -32.01 -5.99
CA GLN A 13 -14.35 -31.95 -6.55
C GLN A 13 -14.91 -30.53 -6.51
N GLU A 14 -14.89 -29.93 -7.70
CA GLU A 14 -15.54 -28.68 -8.08
C GLU A 14 -17.05 -28.75 -7.81
N ARG A 15 -17.61 -27.76 -7.08
CA ARG A 15 -19.04 -27.69 -6.81
C ARG A 15 -19.80 -27.10 -8.00
N THR A 16 -20.61 -27.92 -8.66
CA THR A 16 -21.73 -27.43 -9.49
C THR A 16 -23.03 -27.45 -8.65
N PRO A 17 -23.76 -26.32 -8.50
CA PRO A 17 -25.14 -26.34 -8.01
C PRO A 17 -26.14 -26.63 -9.15
N PRO A 18 -27.35 -27.18 -8.85
CA PRO A 18 -28.30 -27.62 -9.86
C PRO A 18 -29.14 -26.48 -10.44
N PHE A 19 -29.47 -26.61 -11.73
CA PHE A 19 -30.33 -25.69 -12.50
C PHE A 19 -31.76 -25.60 -11.96
N GLY A 20 -32.30 -24.37 -11.89
CA GLY A 20 -33.71 -24.08 -11.61
C GLY A 20 -34.15 -22.80 -12.30
N ASP A 21 -35.07 -22.95 -13.27
CA ASP A 21 -35.78 -21.93 -14.06
C ASP A 21 -35.00 -20.93 -14.93
N ALA A 22 -35.46 -20.82 -16.18
CA ALA A 22 -34.77 -20.12 -17.26
C ALA A 22 -35.36 -18.72 -17.52
N VAL A 23 -34.53 -17.68 -17.37
CA VAL A 23 -34.82 -16.33 -17.87
C VAL A 23 -33.55 -15.67 -18.44
N ASN A 24 -33.62 -15.29 -19.73
CA ASN A 24 -32.75 -14.33 -20.43
C ASN A 24 -31.29 -14.72 -20.78
N MET A 25 -31.13 -15.56 -21.82
CA MET A 25 -29.85 -15.96 -22.43
C MET A 25 -29.25 -14.84 -23.33
N GLY A 26 -28.86 -13.71 -22.74
CA GLY A 26 -28.26 -12.57 -23.47
C GLY A 26 -26.97 -11.98 -22.86
N GLY A 27 -26.68 -12.24 -21.58
CA GLY A 27 -25.52 -11.66 -20.88
C GLY A 27 -24.21 -12.44 -21.04
N SER A 28 -24.27 -13.77 -20.95
CA SER A 28 -23.11 -14.65 -20.72
C SER A 28 -21.89 -14.39 -21.62
N ASN A 29 -22.06 -14.33 -22.95
CA ASN A 29 -20.91 -14.28 -23.86
C ASN A 29 -20.28 -12.88 -23.96
N VAL A 30 -21.05 -11.82 -23.69
CA VAL A 30 -20.52 -10.45 -23.60
C VAL A 30 -19.75 -10.27 -22.30
N GLU A 31 -20.26 -10.84 -21.21
CA GLU A 31 -19.65 -10.79 -19.88
C GLU A 31 -18.30 -11.54 -19.83
N ILE A 32 -18.25 -12.78 -20.34
CA ILE A 32 -16.99 -13.53 -20.46
C ILE A 32 -16.01 -12.79 -21.38
N LEU A 33 -16.47 -12.21 -22.50
CA LEU A 33 -15.61 -11.41 -23.37
C LEU A 33 -15.05 -10.15 -22.66
N THR A 34 -15.87 -9.43 -21.86
CA THR A 34 -15.36 -8.28 -21.09
C THR A 34 -14.37 -8.69 -20.01
N ARG A 35 -14.54 -9.87 -19.39
CA ARG A 35 -13.55 -10.43 -18.45
C ARG A 35 -12.23 -10.74 -19.16
N VAL A 36 -12.29 -11.40 -20.32
CA VAL A 36 -11.12 -11.66 -21.16
C VAL A 36 -10.44 -10.36 -21.63
N GLU A 37 -11.21 -9.31 -21.97
CA GLU A 37 -10.66 -7.98 -22.31
C GLU A 37 -9.88 -7.35 -21.13
N VAL A 38 -10.35 -7.52 -19.88
CA VAL A 38 -9.67 -7.04 -18.65
C VAL A 38 -8.43 -7.87 -18.31
N ASP A 39 -8.56 -9.20 -18.30
CA ASP A 39 -7.46 -10.12 -18.00
C ASP A 39 -6.34 -10.02 -19.05
N MET A 40 -6.68 -9.70 -20.31
CA MET A 40 -5.73 -9.39 -21.38
C MET A 40 -5.00 -8.05 -21.14
N ALA A 41 -5.66 -7.04 -20.60
CA ALA A 41 -5.01 -5.77 -20.25
C ALA A 41 -3.99 -5.96 -19.11
N PHE A 42 -4.35 -6.72 -18.07
CA PHE A 42 -3.43 -7.13 -17.01
C PHE A 42 -2.25 -7.95 -17.55
N ALA A 43 -2.51 -8.94 -18.42
CA ALA A 43 -1.46 -9.71 -19.07
C ALA A 43 -0.51 -8.83 -19.91
N SER A 44 -1.02 -7.78 -20.56
CA SER A 44 -0.23 -6.83 -21.35
C SER A 44 0.69 -5.96 -20.48
N GLU A 45 0.21 -5.51 -19.32
CA GLU A 45 1.02 -4.75 -18.35
C GLU A 45 2.10 -5.65 -17.72
N LYS A 46 1.73 -6.87 -17.31
CA LYS A 46 2.67 -7.87 -16.79
C LYS A 46 3.76 -8.22 -17.83
N LEU A 47 3.39 -8.34 -19.11
CA LEU A 47 4.33 -8.58 -20.21
C LEU A 47 5.35 -7.44 -20.38
N LEU A 48 4.91 -6.18 -20.32
CA LEU A 48 5.80 -5.01 -20.41
C LEU A 48 6.79 -4.95 -19.23
N ASN A 49 6.33 -5.30 -18.03
CA ASN A 49 7.19 -5.38 -16.85
C ASN A 49 8.24 -6.50 -16.99
N LEU A 50 7.89 -7.63 -17.60
CA LEU A 50 8.83 -8.71 -17.88
C LEU A 50 9.84 -8.35 -18.99
N GLU A 51 9.44 -7.60 -20.01
CA GLU A 51 10.37 -7.05 -21.01
C GLU A 51 11.40 -6.10 -20.36
N MET A 52 10.98 -5.28 -19.39
CA MET A 52 11.87 -4.44 -18.60
C MET A 52 12.83 -5.27 -17.72
N LEU A 53 12.34 -6.34 -17.09
CA LEU A 53 13.16 -7.26 -16.29
C LEU A 53 14.21 -7.99 -17.16
N VAL A 54 13.84 -8.46 -18.36
CA VAL A 54 14.78 -9.03 -19.34
C VAL A 54 15.87 -8.04 -19.70
N MET A 55 15.54 -6.77 -19.89
CA MET A 55 16.50 -5.71 -20.23
C MET A 55 17.50 -5.44 -19.09
N GLU A 56 17.04 -5.48 -17.84
CA GLU A 56 17.91 -5.30 -16.67
C GLU A 56 18.80 -6.53 -16.42
N ILE A 57 18.25 -7.75 -16.54
CA ILE A 57 19.04 -9.00 -16.51
C ILE A 57 20.09 -9.00 -17.63
N ALA A 58 19.74 -8.55 -18.84
CA ALA A 58 20.68 -8.42 -19.94
C ALA A 58 21.83 -7.45 -19.62
N ARG A 59 21.52 -6.30 -19.00
CA ARG A 59 22.51 -5.30 -18.58
C ARG A 59 23.46 -5.89 -17.54
N GLN A 60 22.93 -6.49 -16.48
CA GLN A 60 23.74 -7.12 -15.43
C GLN A 60 24.59 -8.28 -15.97
N ALA A 61 24.02 -9.12 -16.84
CA ALA A 61 24.75 -10.21 -17.49
C ALA A 61 25.85 -9.73 -18.46
N THR A 62 25.79 -8.50 -18.99
CA THR A 62 26.89 -7.90 -19.76
C THR A 62 27.97 -7.24 -18.91
N ASP A 63 27.62 -6.80 -17.69
CA ASP A 63 28.58 -6.24 -16.72
C ASP A 63 29.31 -7.36 -15.93
N PHE A 64 28.78 -8.58 -15.94
CA PHE A 64 29.34 -9.77 -15.29
C PHE A 64 30.40 -10.49 -16.16
N ASP A 65 31.66 -10.52 -15.72
CA ASP A 65 32.75 -11.24 -16.41
C ASP A 65 33.02 -12.63 -15.77
N PRO A 66 32.59 -13.74 -16.41
CA PRO A 66 32.80 -15.09 -15.88
C PRO A 66 34.27 -15.54 -15.93
N ALA A 67 35.18 -14.83 -16.60
CA ALA A 67 36.60 -15.16 -16.62
C ALA A 67 37.30 -14.97 -15.25
N THR A 68 36.63 -14.31 -14.29
CA THR A 68 37.14 -14.07 -12.93
C THR A 68 36.98 -15.27 -11.99
N LEU A 69 36.30 -16.34 -12.41
CA LEU A 69 36.02 -17.54 -11.59
C LEU A 69 37.12 -18.62 -11.63
N GLU A 70 38.17 -18.47 -12.46
CA GLU A 70 39.27 -19.46 -12.54
C GLU A 70 40.38 -19.29 -11.49
N ASP A 71 40.41 -18.17 -10.74
CA ASP A 71 41.42 -17.90 -9.70
C ASP A 71 40.90 -18.27 -8.29
N GLU A 72 41.79 -18.79 -7.44
CA GLU A 72 41.48 -19.41 -6.12
C GLU A 72 40.91 -18.46 -5.04
N SER A 73 40.53 -17.22 -5.39
CA SER A 73 39.94 -16.24 -4.48
C SER A 73 38.82 -15.43 -5.16
N ILE A 74 37.65 -16.05 -5.30
CA ILE A 74 36.41 -15.37 -5.71
C ILE A 74 36.11 -14.26 -4.69
N SER A 75 35.91 -13.02 -5.17
CA SER A 75 35.50 -11.90 -4.31
C SER A 75 34.05 -12.09 -3.84
N SER A 76 33.75 -11.67 -2.60
CA SER A 76 32.36 -11.71 -2.05
C SER A 76 31.38 -11.00 -2.98
N GLU A 77 31.78 -9.84 -3.50
CA GLU A 77 31.02 -9.01 -4.45
C GLU A 77 30.70 -9.76 -5.76
N THR A 78 31.63 -10.56 -6.29
CA THR A 78 31.41 -11.36 -7.51
C THR A 78 30.43 -12.52 -7.25
N ALA A 79 30.48 -13.12 -6.06
CA ALA A 79 29.54 -14.16 -5.66
C ALA A 79 28.12 -13.60 -5.39
N GLU A 80 28.03 -12.46 -4.70
CA GLU A 80 26.79 -11.74 -4.44
C GLU A 80 26.08 -11.35 -5.75
N ASN A 81 26.80 -10.75 -6.71
CA ASN A 81 26.26 -10.41 -8.03
C ASN A 81 25.81 -11.65 -8.83
N ALA A 82 26.49 -12.79 -8.69
CA ALA A 82 26.08 -14.05 -9.33
C ALA A 82 24.75 -14.60 -8.75
N PHE A 83 24.57 -14.52 -7.43
CA PHE A 83 23.32 -14.91 -6.79
C PHE A 83 22.17 -13.95 -7.11
N GLU A 84 22.43 -12.64 -7.20
CA GLU A 84 21.41 -11.67 -7.61
C GLU A 84 20.91 -11.97 -9.04
N LEU A 85 21.82 -12.24 -9.97
CA LEU A 85 21.49 -12.59 -11.35
C LEU A 85 20.69 -13.91 -11.46
N ASP A 86 21.04 -14.93 -10.66
CA ASP A 86 20.32 -16.20 -10.58
C ASP A 86 18.90 -16.04 -10.01
N ILE A 87 18.73 -15.23 -8.95
CA ILE A 87 17.42 -14.91 -8.36
C ILE A 87 16.55 -14.16 -9.37
N LEU A 88 17.09 -13.13 -10.05
CA LEU A 88 16.36 -12.37 -11.07
C LEU A 88 15.95 -13.26 -12.26
N TYR A 89 16.82 -14.18 -12.68
CA TYR A 89 16.51 -15.17 -13.71
C TYR A 89 15.41 -16.15 -13.27
N GLY A 90 15.46 -16.64 -12.02
CA GLY A 90 14.44 -17.52 -11.44
C GLY A 90 13.07 -16.85 -11.34
N ILE A 91 13.03 -15.57 -10.96
CA ILE A 91 11.81 -14.75 -11.00
C ILE A 91 11.29 -14.64 -12.44
N LEU A 92 12.16 -14.32 -13.40
CA LEU A 92 11.77 -14.19 -14.81
C LEU A 92 11.13 -15.49 -15.36
N ASP A 93 11.74 -16.68 -15.19
CA ASP A 93 11.13 -17.93 -15.70
C ASP A 93 9.79 -18.24 -15.02
N ALA A 94 9.70 -18.05 -13.69
CA ALA A 94 8.47 -18.29 -12.94
C ALA A 94 7.31 -17.40 -13.43
N GLU A 95 7.56 -16.10 -13.58
CA GLU A 95 6.57 -15.11 -14.03
C GLU A 95 6.18 -15.29 -15.51
N VAL A 96 7.15 -15.60 -16.38
CA VAL A 96 6.89 -15.92 -17.81
C VAL A 96 6.05 -17.20 -17.94
N LYS A 97 6.31 -18.20 -17.10
CA LYS A 97 5.54 -19.46 -17.05
C LYS A 97 4.12 -19.24 -16.53
N GLU A 98 3.92 -18.41 -15.51
CA GLU A 98 2.59 -18.05 -15.04
C GLU A 98 1.81 -17.29 -16.12
N LEU A 99 2.43 -16.28 -16.76
CA LEU A 99 1.81 -15.51 -17.83
C LEU A 99 1.43 -16.39 -19.04
N HIS A 100 2.26 -17.39 -19.37
CA HIS A 100 1.95 -18.39 -20.38
C HIS A 100 0.74 -19.27 -20.02
N ASN A 101 0.59 -19.63 -18.74
CA ASN A 101 -0.58 -20.36 -18.24
C ASN A 101 -1.85 -19.50 -18.29
N LEU A 102 -1.76 -18.23 -17.89
CA LEU A 102 -2.87 -17.27 -17.97
C LEU A 102 -3.37 -17.11 -19.41
N ILE A 103 -2.45 -16.87 -20.36
CA ILE A 103 -2.79 -16.78 -21.79
C ILE A 103 -3.40 -18.09 -22.32
N SER A 104 -2.93 -19.24 -21.84
CA SER A 104 -3.52 -20.54 -22.20
C SER A 104 -4.95 -20.71 -21.67
N SER A 105 -5.27 -20.17 -20.49
CA SER A 105 -6.63 -20.09 -19.96
C SER A 105 -7.52 -19.17 -20.81
N LEU A 106 -7.06 -17.96 -21.10
CA LEU A 106 -7.80 -17.01 -21.93
C LEU A 106 -8.07 -17.56 -23.35
N GLN A 107 -7.17 -18.38 -23.90
CA GLN A 107 -7.44 -19.11 -25.15
C GLN A 107 -8.54 -20.16 -25.01
N ALA A 108 -8.71 -20.81 -23.86
CA ALA A 108 -9.78 -21.75 -23.62
C ALA A 108 -11.13 -21.01 -23.50
N ASP A 109 -11.17 -19.89 -22.78
CA ASP A 109 -12.36 -19.04 -22.62
C ASP A 109 -12.81 -18.45 -23.96
N ILE A 110 -11.87 -17.96 -24.79
CA ILE A 110 -12.19 -17.49 -26.15
C ILE A 110 -12.75 -18.62 -27.03
N LYS A 111 -12.23 -19.86 -26.91
CA LYS A 111 -12.75 -21.01 -27.65
C LYS A 111 -14.14 -21.43 -27.16
N SER A 112 -14.46 -21.30 -25.86
CA SER A 112 -15.83 -21.57 -25.39
C SER A 112 -16.84 -20.59 -25.98
N ILE A 113 -16.43 -19.33 -26.17
CA ILE A 113 -17.21 -18.27 -26.82
C ILE A 113 -17.40 -18.52 -28.34
N GLU A 114 -16.50 -19.26 -29.00
CA GLU A 114 -16.62 -19.63 -30.43
C GLU A 114 -17.63 -20.75 -30.71
N HIS A 115 -18.02 -21.54 -29.71
CA HIS A 115 -18.85 -22.73 -29.88
C HIS A 115 -20.37 -22.48 -29.80
N GLN A 116 -20.82 -21.23 -29.72
CA GLN A 116 -22.24 -20.84 -29.78
C GLN A 116 -22.50 -19.90 -30.95
N ASP A 117 -23.51 -20.22 -31.76
CA ASP A 117 -23.93 -19.38 -32.90
C ASP A 117 -24.51 -18.04 -32.42
N TYR A 118 -24.14 -16.97 -33.12
CA TYR A 118 -24.59 -15.60 -32.82
C TYR A 118 -25.80 -15.21 -33.66
N GLU A 119 -26.85 -14.67 -33.02
CA GLU A 119 -27.91 -13.99 -33.76
C GLU A 119 -27.43 -12.67 -34.39
N GLU A 120 -28.03 -12.37 -35.55
CA GLU A 120 -27.39 -11.63 -36.64
C GLU A 120 -27.18 -10.13 -36.38
N GLU A 121 -27.92 -9.54 -35.43
CA GLU A 121 -27.95 -8.08 -35.20
C GLU A 121 -26.90 -7.58 -34.17
N SER A 122 -26.51 -8.40 -33.18
CA SER A 122 -25.46 -8.07 -32.20
C SER A 122 -24.14 -8.80 -32.45
N GLY A 123 -24.18 -9.98 -33.09
CA GLY A 123 -23.04 -10.86 -33.32
C GLY A 123 -21.88 -10.19 -34.07
N GLY A 124 -22.15 -9.28 -35.00
CA GLY A 124 -21.10 -8.57 -35.76
C GLY A 124 -20.14 -7.76 -34.88
N LYS A 125 -20.66 -7.12 -33.82
CA LYS A 125 -19.84 -6.31 -32.89
C LYS A 125 -19.04 -7.18 -31.92
N VAL A 126 -19.65 -8.25 -31.41
CA VAL A 126 -18.99 -9.21 -30.51
C VAL A 126 -17.89 -9.98 -31.25
N LYS A 127 -18.16 -10.42 -32.48
CA LYS A 127 -17.19 -11.08 -33.36
C LYS A 127 -16.00 -10.18 -33.68
N ALA A 128 -16.22 -8.93 -34.06
CA ALA A 128 -15.13 -7.99 -34.35
C ALA A 128 -14.22 -7.74 -33.13
N ARG A 129 -14.78 -7.69 -31.91
CA ARG A 129 -14.00 -7.62 -30.67
C ARG A 129 -13.25 -8.91 -30.38
N MET A 130 -13.92 -10.05 -30.48
CA MET A 130 -13.30 -11.37 -30.29
C MET A 130 -12.13 -11.59 -31.27
N ASP A 131 -12.25 -11.17 -32.53
CA ASP A 131 -11.18 -11.26 -33.52
C ASP A 131 -10.00 -10.32 -33.20
N ALA A 132 -10.26 -9.14 -32.63
CA ALA A 132 -9.22 -8.24 -32.12
C ALA A 132 -8.50 -8.83 -30.89
N VAL A 133 -9.25 -9.34 -29.91
CA VAL A 133 -8.71 -10.04 -28.72
C VAL A 133 -7.83 -11.23 -29.12
N LYS A 134 -8.26 -12.06 -30.07
CA LYS A 134 -7.45 -13.16 -30.62
C LYS A 134 -6.14 -12.69 -31.27
N LEU A 135 -6.16 -11.53 -31.92
CA LEU A 135 -4.96 -10.96 -32.56
C LEU A 135 -3.98 -10.44 -31.52
N SER A 136 -4.45 -9.66 -30.53
CA SER A 136 -3.64 -9.19 -29.41
C SER A 136 -3.08 -10.34 -28.57
N LEU A 137 -3.88 -11.38 -28.32
CA LEU A 137 -3.42 -12.56 -27.58
C LEU A 137 -2.32 -13.33 -28.33
N LYS A 138 -2.40 -13.44 -29.66
CA LYS A 138 -1.31 -13.99 -30.48
C LYS A 138 -0.04 -13.16 -30.39
N GLN A 139 -0.15 -11.83 -30.41
CA GLN A 139 1.00 -10.93 -30.25
C GLN A 139 1.68 -11.11 -28.89
N MET A 140 0.90 -11.21 -27.80
CA MET A 140 1.46 -11.53 -26.47
C MET A 140 2.14 -12.91 -26.45
N GLN A 141 1.58 -13.92 -27.12
CA GLN A 141 2.17 -15.25 -27.19
C GLN A 141 3.50 -15.28 -27.98
N GLU A 142 3.63 -14.44 -29.01
CA GLU A 142 4.88 -14.22 -29.76
C GLU A 142 5.93 -13.53 -28.88
N LEU A 143 5.56 -12.43 -28.21
CA LEU A 143 6.45 -11.70 -27.28
C LEU A 143 6.92 -12.55 -26.09
N ILE A 144 6.08 -13.45 -25.56
CA ILE A 144 6.50 -14.43 -24.53
C ILE A 144 7.52 -15.43 -25.08
N ALA A 145 7.39 -15.84 -26.35
CA ALA A 145 8.37 -16.71 -26.98
C ALA A 145 9.70 -15.97 -27.21
N ASP A 146 9.66 -14.68 -27.56
CA ASP A 146 10.85 -13.82 -27.68
C ASP A 146 11.54 -13.63 -26.33
N ILE A 147 10.80 -13.26 -25.28
CA ILE A 147 11.32 -13.15 -23.89
C ILE A 147 12.00 -14.46 -23.46
N ARG A 148 11.38 -15.62 -23.73
CA ARG A 148 11.96 -16.93 -23.40
C ARG A 148 13.21 -17.25 -24.23
N ASN A 149 13.27 -16.81 -25.48
CA ASN A 149 14.43 -17.01 -26.34
C ASN A 149 15.60 -16.09 -25.97
N GLU A 150 15.33 -14.88 -25.46
CA GLU A 150 16.33 -14.02 -24.83
C GLU A 150 16.77 -14.60 -23.48
N SER A 151 15.85 -15.09 -22.64
CA SER A 151 16.19 -15.66 -21.32
C SER A 151 17.12 -16.87 -21.44
N ALA A 152 16.92 -17.74 -22.42
CA ALA A 152 17.80 -18.88 -22.73
C ALA A 152 19.26 -18.50 -23.08
N LYS A 153 19.56 -17.22 -23.29
CA LYS A 153 20.94 -16.72 -23.44
C LYS A 153 21.63 -16.57 -22.08
N PHE A 154 20.90 -16.21 -21.03
CA PHE A 154 21.44 -16.03 -19.68
C PHE A 154 21.68 -17.36 -18.96
N GLU A 155 20.89 -18.40 -19.26
CA GLU A 155 21.10 -19.78 -18.78
C GLU A 155 22.54 -20.28 -19.03
N LYS A 156 23.17 -19.84 -20.13
CA LYS A 156 24.58 -20.14 -20.45
C LYS A 156 25.63 -19.31 -19.72
N VAL A 157 25.25 -18.16 -19.17
CA VAL A 157 26.15 -17.25 -18.44
C VAL A 157 26.23 -17.64 -16.96
N ILE A 158 25.12 -18.12 -16.40
CA ILE A 158 24.98 -18.52 -14.99
C ILE A 158 25.45 -19.97 -14.75
N ALA A 159 25.56 -20.78 -15.80
CA ALA A 159 26.05 -22.16 -15.71
C ALA A 159 27.53 -22.24 -15.31
N PHE A 160 27.78 -22.43 -14.01
CA PHE A 160 29.11 -22.78 -13.49
C PHE A 160 29.72 -23.95 -14.27
N PRO A 161 31.03 -23.93 -14.58
CA PRO A 161 31.69 -25.03 -15.27
C PRO A 161 31.74 -26.26 -14.35
N HIS A 162 30.76 -27.13 -14.50
CA HIS A 162 30.75 -28.43 -13.83
C HIS A 162 32.01 -29.21 -14.22
N ASP A 163 32.77 -29.64 -13.21
CA ASP A 163 33.95 -30.48 -13.40
C ASP A 163 33.62 -31.65 -14.33
N LYS A 164 34.40 -31.78 -15.39
CA LYS A 164 34.28 -32.90 -16.32
C LYS A 164 34.59 -34.18 -15.56
N GLU A 165 33.62 -35.09 -15.49
CA GLU A 165 33.73 -36.35 -14.77
C GLU A 165 34.96 -37.14 -15.23
N GLY A 166 36.03 -37.01 -14.46
CA GLY A 166 37.36 -37.49 -14.78
C GLY A 166 37.59 -38.87 -14.18
N THR A 167 37.62 -39.89 -15.04
CA THR A 167 37.99 -41.26 -14.69
C THR A 167 39.23 -41.30 -13.81
N ILE A 168 39.09 -41.80 -12.58
CA ILE A 168 40.22 -42.02 -11.68
C ILE A 168 41.06 -43.19 -12.19
N GLU A 169 42.18 -42.89 -12.86
CA GLU A 169 43.31 -43.82 -12.95
C GLU A 169 44.41 -43.41 -11.97
N ALA A 170 44.82 -44.38 -11.15
CA ALA A 170 45.79 -44.15 -10.08
C ALA A 170 47.23 -44.13 -10.61
N ALA A 171 47.92 -43.01 -10.42
CA ALA A 171 49.39 -42.93 -10.46
C ALA A 171 49.86 -41.98 -9.36
N GLY A 172 50.53 -42.52 -8.34
CA GLY A 172 50.92 -41.74 -7.15
C GLY A 172 52.18 -40.90 -7.36
N CYS A 173 52.39 -39.95 -6.44
CA CYS A 173 53.72 -39.45 -6.11
C CYS A 173 53.87 -39.22 -4.61
N ASP A 174 55.13 -39.26 -4.18
CA ASP A 174 55.56 -39.52 -2.81
C ASP A 174 55.51 -38.32 -1.86
N ASN A 175 55.67 -38.62 -0.58
CA ASN A 175 55.73 -37.66 0.54
C ASN A 175 56.67 -36.45 0.33
N GLY A 176 56.14 -35.25 0.62
CA GLY A 176 56.91 -34.04 0.90
C GLY A 176 56.45 -33.39 2.20
N HIS A 177 57.10 -33.71 3.32
CA HIS A 177 56.65 -33.30 4.66
C HIS A 177 56.99 -31.82 4.95
N LEU A 178 55.99 -30.92 4.97
CA LEU A 178 56.15 -29.53 5.44
C LEU A 178 55.09 -29.13 6.46
N SER A 179 55.58 -28.97 7.70
CA SER A 179 55.07 -28.14 8.81
C SER A 179 53.56 -28.00 9.07
N TYR A 180 53.11 -28.58 10.18
CA TYR A 180 51.86 -28.20 10.85
C TYR A 180 51.91 -26.76 11.36
N GLN A 181 51.05 -25.90 10.82
CA GLN A 181 50.31 -24.84 11.54
C GLN A 181 49.27 -24.27 10.54
N ASN A 182 47.98 -24.62 10.72
CA ASN A 182 46.78 -23.93 10.20
C ASN A 182 45.48 -24.76 10.38
N GLY A 183 45.56 -26.08 10.56
CA GLY A 183 44.37 -26.96 10.58
C GLY A 183 43.32 -26.70 11.66
N THR A 184 43.67 -26.08 12.79
CA THR A 184 42.68 -25.69 13.81
C THR A 184 41.86 -24.46 13.41
N GLN A 185 42.42 -23.55 12.61
CA GLN A 185 41.77 -22.29 12.26
C GLN A 185 40.72 -22.50 11.15
N THR A 186 41.01 -23.37 10.18
CA THR A 186 40.03 -23.77 9.16
C THR A 186 38.89 -24.61 9.74
N GLU A 187 39.17 -25.57 10.63
CA GLU A 187 38.10 -26.32 11.32
C GLU A 187 37.19 -25.41 12.15
N GLU A 188 37.73 -24.40 12.84
CA GLU A 188 36.93 -23.46 13.63
C GLU A 188 36.14 -22.50 12.73
N GLN A 189 36.69 -22.07 11.59
CA GLN A 189 35.95 -21.35 10.54
C GLN A 189 34.81 -22.19 9.97
N HIS A 190 35.03 -23.46 9.62
CA HIS A 190 33.97 -24.35 9.12
C HIS A 190 32.87 -24.58 10.17
N ARG A 191 33.22 -24.73 11.46
CA ARG A 191 32.22 -24.82 12.55
C ARG A 191 31.43 -23.54 12.70
N ASN A 192 32.06 -22.37 12.57
CA ASN A 192 31.38 -21.08 12.61
C ASN A 192 30.42 -20.89 11.43
N VAL A 193 30.81 -21.29 10.21
CA VAL A 193 29.93 -21.29 9.04
C VAL A 193 28.75 -22.24 9.24
N LEU A 194 28.98 -23.48 9.68
CA LEU A 194 27.92 -24.44 9.99
C LEU A 194 26.93 -23.90 11.04
N HIS A 195 27.43 -23.32 12.13
CA HIS A 195 26.59 -22.72 13.17
C HIS A 195 25.81 -21.49 12.66
N MET A 196 26.37 -20.69 11.74
CA MET A 196 25.62 -19.61 11.09
C MET A 196 24.53 -20.15 10.16
N LEU A 197 24.79 -21.23 9.42
CA LEU A 197 23.80 -21.90 8.57
C LEU A 197 22.67 -22.54 9.41
N GLU A 198 23.00 -23.26 10.49
CA GLU A 198 22.02 -23.80 11.45
C GLU A 198 21.13 -22.69 12.03
N LYS A 199 21.74 -21.55 12.39
CA LYS A 199 20.99 -20.38 12.88
C LYS A 199 20.13 -19.75 11.79
N SER A 200 20.59 -19.70 10.53
CA SER A 200 19.84 -19.19 9.39
C SER A 200 18.60 -20.05 9.14
N ILE A 201 18.78 -21.37 9.01
CA ILE A 201 17.71 -22.36 8.83
C ILE A 201 16.71 -22.31 9.99
N ALA A 202 17.17 -22.18 11.23
CA ALA A 202 16.29 -22.03 12.39
C ALA A 202 15.45 -20.74 12.34
N SER A 203 15.98 -19.65 11.78
CA SER A 203 15.23 -18.40 11.58
C SER A 203 14.28 -18.47 10.39
N GLU A 204 14.66 -19.18 9.33
CA GLU A 204 13.84 -19.43 8.14
C GLU A 204 12.60 -20.26 8.48
N LEU A 205 12.76 -21.34 9.25
CA LEU A 205 11.65 -22.16 9.75
C LEU A 205 10.70 -21.38 10.69
N ASP A 206 11.21 -20.44 11.49
CA ASP A 206 10.37 -19.56 12.31
C ASP A 206 9.60 -18.53 11.47
N LEU A 207 10.20 -18.04 10.37
CA LEU A 207 9.53 -17.18 9.39
C LEU A 207 8.48 -17.93 8.59
N GLU A 208 8.78 -19.14 8.08
CA GLU A 208 7.84 -20.01 7.37
C GLU A 208 6.63 -20.35 8.24
N LYS A 209 6.86 -20.63 9.53
CA LYS A 209 5.79 -20.83 10.50
C LYS A 209 4.94 -19.56 10.67
N LYS A 210 5.55 -18.39 10.88
CA LYS A 210 4.83 -17.11 10.99
C LYS A 210 4.03 -16.77 9.74
N LEU A 211 4.56 -17.12 8.56
CA LEU A 211 3.89 -16.96 7.27
C LEU A 211 2.68 -17.89 7.18
N SER A 212 2.82 -19.15 7.60
CA SER A 212 1.72 -20.11 7.70
C SER A 212 0.63 -19.67 8.69
N ASP A 213 1.02 -19.19 9.88
CA ASP A 213 0.11 -18.62 10.87
C ASP A 213 -0.62 -17.39 10.27
N SER A 214 0.08 -16.51 9.55
CA SER A 214 -0.49 -15.35 8.86
C SER A 214 -1.48 -15.74 7.76
N ILE A 215 -1.16 -16.73 6.91
CA ILE A 215 -2.09 -17.26 5.89
C ILE A 215 -3.37 -17.77 6.55
N SER A 216 -3.27 -18.47 7.68
CA SER A 216 -4.47 -18.98 8.39
C SER A 216 -5.37 -17.85 8.90
N VAL A 217 -4.79 -16.73 9.35
CA VAL A 217 -5.53 -15.53 9.77
C VAL A 217 -6.15 -14.81 8.57
N ILE A 218 -5.43 -14.73 7.44
CA ILE A 218 -5.96 -14.14 6.20
C ILE A 218 -7.18 -14.93 5.70
N GLU A 219 -7.13 -16.26 5.74
CA GLU A 219 -8.25 -17.10 5.27
C GLU A 219 -9.47 -17.04 6.22
N ASP A 220 -9.26 -16.96 7.54
CA ASP A 220 -10.32 -16.68 8.51
C ASP A 220 -10.96 -15.29 8.31
N LEU A 221 -10.15 -14.26 8.04
CA LEU A 221 -10.64 -12.93 7.67
C LEU A 221 -11.41 -12.94 6.34
N ARG A 222 -10.96 -13.72 5.35
CA ARG A 222 -11.63 -13.88 4.06
C ARG A 222 -13.01 -14.54 4.20
N LEU A 223 -13.10 -15.59 5.02
CA LEU A 223 -14.36 -16.25 5.37
C LEU A 223 -15.33 -15.30 6.09
N LYS A 224 -14.83 -14.49 7.02
CA LYS A 224 -15.63 -13.46 7.73
C LYS A 224 -16.12 -12.36 6.78
N LEU A 225 -15.27 -11.90 5.86
CA LEU A 225 -15.64 -10.90 4.87
C LEU A 225 -16.77 -11.43 3.96
N HIS A 226 -16.63 -12.64 3.41
CA HIS A 226 -17.67 -13.26 2.57
C HIS A 226 -19.00 -13.41 3.33
N HIS A 227 -18.96 -13.81 4.61
CA HIS A 227 -20.17 -13.89 5.42
C HIS A 227 -20.82 -12.52 5.65
N GLN A 228 -20.02 -11.49 5.88
CA GLN A 228 -20.51 -10.12 6.04
C GLN A 228 -21.07 -9.56 4.71
N GLU A 229 -20.49 -9.91 3.57
CA GLU A 229 -21.01 -9.56 2.23
C GLU A 229 -22.37 -10.22 1.97
N GLU A 230 -22.56 -11.50 2.36
CA GLU A 230 -23.88 -12.16 2.33
C GLU A 230 -24.90 -11.47 3.24
N GLU A 231 -24.52 -11.09 4.47
CA GLU A 231 -25.41 -10.35 5.39
C GLU A 231 -25.80 -8.97 4.84
N ILE A 232 -24.87 -8.25 4.20
CA ILE A 232 -25.12 -6.97 3.54
C ILE A 232 -26.10 -7.16 2.37
N TYR A 233 -25.92 -8.19 1.54
CA TYR A 233 -26.81 -8.50 0.43
C TYR A 233 -28.27 -8.74 0.89
N PHE A 234 -28.47 -9.56 1.92
CA PHE A 234 -29.80 -9.78 2.50
C PHE A 234 -30.40 -8.51 3.13
N LEU A 235 -29.56 -7.66 3.74
CA LEU A 235 -30.00 -6.39 4.32
C LEU A 235 -30.40 -5.38 3.23
N GLU A 236 -29.69 -5.36 2.10
CA GLU A 236 -29.99 -4.51 0.93
C GLU A 236 -31.34 -4.91 0.31
N GLU A 237 -31.56 -6.20 0.02
CA GLU A 237 -32.85 -6.72 -0.47
C GLU A 237 -34.00 -6.42 0.51
N SER A 238 -33.78 -6.62 1.81
CA SER A 238 -34.77 -6.26 2.84
C SER A 238 -35.01 -4.75 2.93
N THR A 239 -34.03 -3.91 2.60
CA THR A 239 -34.15 -2.45 2.66
C THR A 239 -34.87 -1.91 1.43
N GLU A 240 -34.60 -2.45 0.24
CA GLU A 240 -35.32 -2.14 -1.00
C GLU A 240 -36.81 -2.50 -0.87
N THR A 241 -37.11 -3.73 -0.43
CA THR A 241 -38.50 -4.20 -0.25
C THR A 241 -39.28 -3.48 0.86
N VAL A 242 -38.60 -2.92 1.87
CA VAL A 242 -39.22 -2.02 2.86
C VAL A 242 -39.44 -0.63 2.27
N SER A 243 -38.47 -0.10 1.53
CA SER A 243 -38.54 1.24 0.90
C SER A 243 -39.64 1.30 -0.17
N GLY A 244 -39.78 0.28 -1.00
CA GLY A 244 -40.87 0.17 -1.99
C GLY A 244 -42.24 0.19 -1.32
N ARG A 245 -42.44 -0.61 -0.26
CA ARG A 245 -43.70 -0.63 0.50
C ARG A 245 -43.97 0.68 1.26
N LEU A 246 -42.93 1.38 1.72
CA LEU A 246 -43.07 2.70 2.33
C LEU A 246 -43.59 3.71 1.30
N PHE A 247 -43.00 3.75 0.10
CA PHE A 247 -43.42 4.63 -0.99
C PHE A 247 -44.86 4.35 -1.46
N GLU A 248 -45.24 3.08 -1.58
CA GLU A 248 -46.63 2.67 -1.85
C GLU A 248 -47.61 3.17 -0.77
N ALA A 249 -47.24 3.04 0.50
CA ALA A 249 -48.06 3.50 1.62
C ALA A 249 -48.16 5.04 1.70
N GLU A 250 -47.08 5.76 1.39
CA GLU A 250 -47.07 7.22 1.33
C GLU A 250 -47.94 7.74 0.18
N ASN A 251 -47.83 7.15 -1.01
CA ASN A 251 -48.69 7.45 -2.16
C ASN A 251 -50.18 7.15 -1.87
N ALA A 252 -50.48 6.03 -1.19
CA ALA A 252 -51.84 5.72 -0.73
C ALA A 252 -52.34 6.73 0.31
N SER A 253 -51.48 7.19 1.22
CA SER A 253 -51.79 8.24 2.20
C SER A 253 -52.10 9.57 1.54
N GLU A 254 -51.30 10.00 0.55
CA GLU A 254 -51.54 11.26 -0.18
C GLU A 254 -52.87 11.20 -0.98
N LEU A 255 -53.19 10.07 -1.59
CA LEU A 255 -54.48 9.86 -2.27
C LEU A 255 -55.67 9.90 -1.29
N LEU A 256 -55.52 9.29 -0.10
CA LEU A 256 -56.53 9.38 0.97
C LEU A 256 -56.65 10.80 1.54
N PHE A 257 -55.55 11.54 1.64
CA PHE A 257 -55.56 12.95 2.05
C PHE A 257 -56.25 13.84 1.02
N GLY A 258 -55.95 13.66 -0.27
CA GLY A 258 -56.60 14.37 -1.38
C GLY A 258 -58.11 14.12 -1.43
N THR A 259 -58.54 12.86 -1.31
CA THR A 259 -59.97 12.51 -1.27
C THR A 259 -60.67 13.00 0.00
N SER A 260 -60.01 12.96 1.16
CA SER A 260 -60.51 13.55 2.41
C SER A 260 -60.73 15.06 2.29
N LYS A 261 -59.76 15.76 1.68
CA LYS A 261 -59.86 17.21 1.42
C LYS A 261 -61.01 17.54 0.49
N GLU A 262 -61.19 16.81 -0.61
CA GLU A 262 -62.34 17.01 -1.51
C GLU A 262 -63.68 16.78 -0.80
N LEU A 263 -63.77 15.76 0.06
CA LEU A 263 -64.96 15.48 0.87
C LEU A 263 -65.27 16.61 1.87
N ILE A 264 -64.25 17.21 2.49
CA ILE A 264 -64.38 18.37 3.36
C ILE A 264 -64.89 19.59 2.57
N ASP A 265 -64.32 19.87 1.40
CA ASP A 265 -64.74 20.97 0.53
C ASP A 265 -66.20 20.79 0.03
N ARG A 266 -66.59 19.56 -0.30
CA ARG A 266 -68.00 19.21 -0.61
C ARG A 266 -68.92 19.42 0.59
N LEU A 267 -68.51 18.99 1.80
CA LEU A 267 -69.30 19.13 3.02
C LEU A 267 -69.50 20.60 3.41
N ASN A 268 -68.46 21.42 3.30
CA ASN A 268 -68.52 22.87 3.52
C ASN A 268 -69.50 23.56 2.54
N ASN A 269 -69.47 23.18 1.25
CA ASN A 269 -70.43 23.68 0.26
C ASN A 269 -71.87 23.24 0.59
N MET A 270 -72.10 21.98 0.96
CA MET A 270 -73.43 21.51 1.38
C MET A 270 -73.93 22.24 2.62
N GLN A 271 -73.06 22.50 3.61
CA GLN A 271 -73.43 23.22 4.82
C GLN A 271 -73.76 24.70 4.52
N PHE A 272 -73.08 25.33 3.57
CA PHE A 272 -73.47 26.65 3.04
C PHE A 272 -74.87 26.62 2.40
N HIS A 273 -75.15 25.63 1.55
CA HIS A 273 -76.48 25.46 0.93
C HIS A 273 -77.59 25.20 1.96
N VAL A 274 -77.36 24.33 2.95
CA VAL A 274 -78.33 24.09 4.04
C VAL A 274 -78.57 25.36 4.87
N SER A 275 -77.52 26.14 5.16
CA SER A 275 -77.66 27.42 5.86
C SER A 275 -78.48 28.43 5.05
N ALA A 276 -78.27 28.50 3.73
CA ALA A 276 -79.04 29.36 2.84
C ALA A 276 -80.52 28.93 2.75
N LEU A 277 -80.79 27.63 2.63
CA LEU A 277 -82.15 27.09 2.63
C LEU A 277 -82.88 27.40 3.94
N LYS A 278 -82.21 27.25 5.08
CA LYS A 278 -82.78 27.59 6.40
C LYS A 278 -83.18 29.06 6.48
N CYS A 279 -82.36 29.99 5.99
CA CYS A 279 -82.74 31.41 5.92
C CYS A 279 -84.00 31.65 5.06
N THR A 280 -84.18 30.89 3.97
CA THR A 280 -85.42 30.99 3.14
C THR A 280 -86.63 30.33 3.81
N GLU A 281 -86.42 29.27 4.61
CA GLU A 281 -87.47 28.63 5.40
C GLU A 281 -87.96 29.56 6.52
N ASP A 282 -87.04 30.20 7.25
CA ASP A 282 -87.36 31.17 8.31
C ASP A 282 -88.13 32.39 7.76
N ASP A 283 -87.77 32.89 6.56
CA ASP A 283 -88.53 33.93 5.84
C ASP A 283 -89.96 33.46 5.48
N LEU A 284 -90.11 32.27 4.90
CA LEU A 284 -91.42 31.70 4.57
C LEU A 284 -92.29 31.45 5.82
N LYS A 285 -91.68 30.99 6.92
CA LYS A 285 -92.36 30.77 8.19
C LYS A 285 -92.88 32.08 8.78
N SER A 286 -92.09 33.15 8.74
CA SER A 286 -92.54 34.48 9.19
C SER A 286 -93.74 35.00 8.38
N LYS A 287 -93.78 34.71 7.08
CA LYS A 287 -94.91 35.03 6.18
C LYS A 287 -96.16 34.19 6.48
N LEU A 288 -96.00 32.94 6.92
CA LEU A 288 -97.10 32.05 7.32
C LEU A 288 -97.72 32.46 8.67
N GLU A 289 -96.90 32.82 9.66
CA GLU A 289 -97.39 33.32 10.95
C GLU A 289 -98.17 34.65 10.78
N GLN A 290 -97.73 35.50 9.84
CA GLN A 290 -98.43 36.72 9.44
C GLN A 290 -99.76 36.47 8.69
N SER A 291 -99.94 35.32 8.02
CA SER A 291 -101.21 34.98 7.35
C SER A 291 -102.20 34.29 8.30
N LEU A 292 -101.71 33.44 9.21
CA LEU A 292 -102.52 32.78 10.24
C LEU A 292 -103.17 33.77 11.21
N THR A 293 -102.44 34.83 11.59
CA THR A 293 -102.99 35.93 12.42
C THR A 293 -104.07 36.75 11.73
N LYS A 294 -104.22 36.67 10.39
CA LYS A 294 -105.32 37.30 9.64
C LYS A 294 -106.57 36.41 9.55
N SER A 295 -106.43 35.08 9.54
CA SER A 295 -107.59 34.17 9.41
C SER A 295 -108.37 34.00 10.71
N SER A 296 -107.74 34.18 11.87
CA SER A 296 -108.37 34.05 13.20
C SER A 296 -109.46 35.11 13.52
N PHE A 297 -109.78 36.01 12.58
CA PHE A 297 -110.71 37.12 12.78
C PHE A 297 -112.13 36.88 12.23
N LEU A 298 -112.42 35.71 11.64
CA LEU A 298 -113.56 35.56 10.71
C LEU A 298 -114.54 34.39 10.99
N GLU A 299 -114.40 33.67 12.11
CA GLU A 299 -115.16 32.42 12.35
C GLU A 299 -115.78 32.38 13.76
N ASN A 300 -117.12 32.49 13.87
CA ASN A 300 -117.92 32.19 15.08
C ASN A 300 -119.46 32.21 14.82
N SER A 301 -120.21 31.28 15.48
CA SER A 301 -121.70 31.13 15.54
C SER A 301 -122.37 30.37 14.34
N PRO A 302 -123.51 29.60 14.48
CA PRO A 302 -124.51 29.54 15.58
C PRO A 302 -125.13 28.15 15.99
N ASP A 303 -126.07 28.19 16.97
CA ASP A 303 -127.03 27.18 17.51
C ASP A 303 -128.40 27.10 16.71
N LYS A 304 -129.42 26.22 16.92
CA LYS A 304 -129.67 24.87 17.52
C LYS A 304 -131.17 24.45 17.28
N VAL A 305 -131.67 23.28 17.72
CA VAL A 305 -133.03 22.71 17.45
C VAL A 305 -133.71 22.01 18.65
N GLU A 306 -135.05 22.00 18.76
CA GLU A 306 -135.87 21.23 19.74
C GLU A 306 -137.36 21.00 19.28
N LYS A 307 -138.13 20.02 19.85
CA LYS A 307 -139.57 19.68 19.56
C LYS A 307 -140.26 18.77 20.62
N GLU A 308 -141.61 18.80 20.75
CA GLU A 308 -142.45 17.89 21.62
C GLU A 308 -143.95 17.74 21.14
N SER A 309 -144.84 16.92 21.79
CA SER A 309 -146.16 16.46 21.24
C SER A 309 -147.26 15.85 22.19
N ASP A 310 -148.56 15.89 21.77
CA ASP A 310 -149.62 14.79 21.75
C ASP A 310 -150.82 14.54 22.77
N LYS A 311 -151.98 14.04 22.21
CA LYS A 311 -153.09 13.12 22.74
C LYS A 311 -154.18 13.56 23.80
N VAL A 312 -155.37 12.93 24.08
CA VAL A 312 -156.47 12.09 23.42
C VAL A 312 -157.73 11.86 24.36
N GLY A 313 -158.95 11.41 23.92
CA GLY A 313 -160.11 11.01 24.81
C GLY A 313 -161.38 10.32 24.15
N ALA A 314 -162.27 9.62 24.91
CA ALA A 314 -163.27 8.60 24.39
C ALA A 314 -164.63 8.38 25.17
N GLY A 315 -165.59 7.54 24.66
CA GLY A 315 -166.84 7.06 25.37
C GLY A 315 -167.91 6.29 24.51
N SER A 316 -168.81 5.46 25.11
CA SER A 316 -169.61 4.33 24.51
C SER A 316 -171.03 4.11 25.15
N PRO A 317 -171.83 2.98 25.08
CA PRO A 317 -172.13 1.86 24.11
C PRO A 317 -173.68 1.49 23.94
N SER A 318 -174.10 0.42 23.20
CA SER A 318 -175.37 -0.40 23.41
C SER A 318 -175.67 -1.59 22.43
N LEU A 319 -175.73 -2.83 22.94
CA LEU A 319 -176.33 -4.13 22.49
C LEU A 319 -176.12 -4.66 21.05
N GLN A 320 -176.04 -3.81 20.03
CA GLN A 320 -175.25 -4.12 18.83
C GLN A 320 -173.81 -4.47 19.27
N ASP A 321 -173.38 -3.90 20.40
CA ASP A 321 -172.29 -4.33 21.28
C ASP A 321 -172.05 -5.83 21.38
N LYS A 322 -173.03 -6.75 21.32
CA LYS A 322 -172.71 -8.19 21.54
C LYS A 322 -172.19 -8.89 20.29
N ILE A 323 -172.70 -8.51 19.12
CA ILE A 323 -172.11 -8.94 17.85
C ILE A 323 -170.84 -8.12 17.61
N GLN A 324 -170.86 -6.81 17.90
CA GLN A 324 -169.64 -6.00 17.94
C GLN A 324 -168.62 -6.47 18.97
N GLU A 325 -168.97 -7.13 20.08
CA GLU A 325 -168.02 -7.63 21.08
C GLU A 325 -167.43 -8.97 20.63
N LEU A 326 -168.17 -9.80 19.88
CA LEU A 326 -167.59 -10.98 19.23
C LEU A 326 -166.79 -10.61 17.98
N GLU A 327 -167.22 -9.64 17.18
CA GLU A 327 -166.43 -9.06 16.08
C GLU A 327 -165.23 -8.28 16.63
N LYS A 328 -165.34 -7.62 17.78
CA LYS A 328 -164.22 -6.97 18.48
C LYS A 328 -163.32 -8.00 19.12
N GLN A 329 -163.81 -9.08 19.74
CA GLN A 329 -162.93 -10.17 20.21
C GLN A 329 -162.27 -10.90 19.05
N LEU A 330 -162.93 -11.05 17.89
CA LEU A 330 -162.33 -11.60 16.68
C LEU A 330 -161.30 -10.62 16.09
N ASN A 331 -161.61 -9.33 16.00
CA ASN A 331 -160.70 -8.29 15.51
C ASN A 331 -159.55 -8.00 16.49
N GLU A 332 -159.76 -8.15 17.79
CA GLU A 332 -158.77 -7.99 18.86
C GLU A 332 -157.89 -9.24 18.96
N SER A 333 -158.45 -10.44 18.81
CA SER A 333 -157.67 -11.67 18.63
C SER A 333 -156.88 -11.63 17.31
N ASN A 334 -157.46 -11.11 16.22
CA ASN A 334 -156.77 -10.91 14.95
C ASN A 334 -155.70 -9.80 15.03
N LEU A 335 -155.94 -8.71 15.77
CA LEU A 335 -154.93 -7.69 16.09
C LEU A 335 -153.83 -8.26 16.97
N GLN A 336 -154.14 -9.08 17.97
CA GLN A 336 -153.15 -9.78 18.79
C GLN A 336 -152.35 -10.79 17.96
N LEU A 337 -152.98 -11.48 17.00
CA LEU A 337 -152.31 -12.43 16.11
C LEU A 337 -151.44 -11.69 15.07
N GLN A 338 -151.90 -10.55 14.54
CA GLN A 338 -151.10 -9.66 13.69
C GLN A 338 -149.94 -9.01 14.46
N LEU A 339 -150.14 -8.58 15.71
CA LEU A 339 -149.08 -8.09 16.60
C LEU A 339 -148.11 -9.21 16.99
N ALA A 340 -148.58 -10.43 17.19
CA ALA A 340 -147.72 -11.60 17.46
C ALA A 340 -146.94 -12.03 16.22
N LEU A 341 -147.53 -11.93 15.01
CA LEU A 341 -146.83 -12.11 13.74
C LEU A 341 -145.77 -11.01 13.54
N ALA A 342 -146.14 -9.73 13.64
CA ALA A 342 -145.19 -8.63 13.54
C ALA A 342 -144.09 -8.71 14.61
N SER A 343 -144.40 -9.17 15.83
CA SER A 343 -143.43 -9.45 16.90
C SER A 343 -142.55 -10.66 16.61
N ALA A 344 -143.05 -11.67 15.89
CA ALA A 344 -142.28 -12.84 15.49
C ALA A 344 -141.39 -12.53 14.27
N GLU A 345 -141.88 -11.74 13.33
CA GLU A 345 -141.13 -11.23 12.17
C GLU A 345 -140.00 -10.30 12.64
N THR A 346 -140.28 -9.30 13.50
CA THR A 346 -139.23 -8.45 14.10
C THR A 346 -138.22 -9.27 14.92
N ARG A 347 -138.65 -10.23 15.74
CA ARG A 347 -137.70 -11.14 16.43
C ARG A 347 -136.91 -12.03 15.48
N GLN A 348 -137.48 -12.44 14.34
CA GLN A 348 -136.76 -13.21 13.32
C GLN A 348 -135.75 -12.34 12.58
N GLU A 349 -136.08 -11.07 12.30
CA GLU A 349 -135.18 -10.08 11.72
C GLU A 349 -134.04 -9.74 12.69
N GLU A 350 -134.35 -9.48 13.97
CA GLU A 350 -133.37 -9.28 15.04
C GLU A 350 -132.45 -10.50 15.21
N GLN A 351 -133.01 -11.72 15.20
CA GLN A 351 -132.23 -12.95 15.32
C GLN A 351 -131.36 -13.22 14.08
N ASN A 352 -131.86 -12.91 12.88
CA ASN A 352 -131.06 -12.96 11.65
C ASN A 352 -129.95 -11.91 11.65
N ALA A 353 -130.21 -10.71 12.19
CA ALA A 353 -129.20 -9.65 12.34
C ALA A 353 -128.11 -10.04 13.35
N LEU A 354 -128.49 -10.56 14.51
CA LEU A 354 -127.56 -11.11 15.51
C LEU A 354 -126.76 -12.29 14.96
N GLN A 355 -127.36 -13.16 14.14
CA GLN A 355 -126.64 -14.27 13.51
C GLN A 355 -125.68 -13.80 12.41
N SER A 356 -126.01 -12.71 11.71
CA SER A 356 -125.09 -12.02 10.79
C SER A 356 -123.92 -11.38 11.55
N GLU A 357 -124.18 -10.70 12.67
CA GLU A 357 -123.16 -10.09 13.53
C GLU A 357 -122.24 -11.14 14.19
N LEU A 358 -122.80 -12.27 14.64
CA LEU A 358 -122.02 -13.42 15.10
C LEU A 358 -121.12 -13.97 13.99
N SER A 359 -121.62 -14.07 12.76
CA SER A 359 -120.84 -14.52 11.60
C SER A 359 -119.72 -13.53 11.25
N THR A 360 -119.95 -12.21 11.29
CA THR A 360 -118.88 -11.23 11.07
C THR A 360 -117.83 -11.28 12.18
N MET A 361 -118.25 -11.41 13.45
CA MET A 361 -117.36 -11.56 14.59
C MET A 361 -116.55 -12.86 14.57
N GLU A 362 -117.14 -13.99 14.15
CA GLU A 362 -116.42 -15.26 14.00
C GLU A 362 -115.36 -15.18 12.90
N ASN A 363 -115.67 -14.48 11.79
CA ASN A 363 -114.69 -14.18 10.75
C ASN A 363 -113.56 -13.25 11.24
N THR A 364 -113.83 -12.23 12.07
CA THR A 364 -112.76 -11.39 12.64
C THR A 364 -111.89 -12.16 13.63
N ILE A 365 -112.48 -13.01 14.47
CA ILE A 365 -111.74 -13.90 15.39
C ILE A 365 -110.82 -14.84 14.60
N LYS A 366 -111.29 -15.42 13.50
CA LYS A 366 -110.47 -16.26 12.62
C LYS A 366 -109.30 -15.49 12.02
N ASN A 367 -109.55 -14.30 11.46
CA ASN A 367 -108.49 -13.45 10.90
C ASN A 367 -107.46 -13.07 11.96
N ILE A 368 -107.89 -12.67 13.17
CA ILE A 368 -107.00 -12.34 14.29
C ILE A 368 -106.17 -13.56 14.70
N LYS A 369 -106.74 -14.76 14.73
CA LYS A 369 -106.02 -16.00 15.04
C LYS A 369 -104.95 -16.32 13.99
N ASP A 370 -105.26 -16.15 12.72
CA ASP A 370 -104.31 -16.33 11.63
C ASP A 370 -103.20 -15.26 11.68
N ASP A 371 -103.52 -14.02 12.09
CA ASP A 371 -102.57 -12.92 12.28
C ASP A 371 -101.64 -13.16 13.46
N VAL A 372 -102.16 -13.63 14.60
CA VAL A 372 -101.37 -14.05 15.77
C VAL A 372 -100.41 -15.18 15.39
N SER A 373 -100.87 -16.18 14.64
CA SER A 373 -100.00 -17.29 14.17
C SER A 373 -98.86 -16.81 13.25
N ARG A 374 -99.11 -15.78 12.42
CA ARG A 374 -98.09 -15.13 11.59
C ARG A 374 -97.17 -14.17 12.37
N ALA A 375 -97.62 -13.66 13.52
CA ALA A 375 -96.79 -12.84 14.42
C ALA A 375 -95.87 -13.73 15.26
N GLU A 376 -96.38 -14.83 15.81
CA GLU A 376 -95.63 -15.80 16.62
C GLU A 376 -94.50 -16.44 15.81
N SER A 377 -94.76 -16.92 14.60
CA SER A 377 -93.73 -17.47 13.71
C SER A 377 -92.65 -16.45 13.31
N ARG A 378 -92.98 -15.16 13.21
CA ARG A 378 -92.00 -14.08 13.03
C ARG A 378 -91.18 -13.82 14.30
N ALA A 379 -91.80 -13.85 15.47
CA ALA A 379 -91.11 -13.68 16.74
C ALA A 379 -90.11 -14.81 16.98
N GLN A 380 -90.51 -16.06 16.77
CA GLN A 380 -89.62 -17.23 16.84
C GLN A 380 -88.45 -17.13 15.83
N ASN A 381 -88.70 -16.67 14.59
CA ASN A 381 -87.63 -16.46 13.61
C ASN A 381 -86.64 -15.35 14.05
N ALA A 382 -87.15 -14.26 14.64
CA ALA A 382 -86.32 -13.18 15.17
C ALA A 382 -85.49 -13.61 16.39
N GLU A 383 -86.06 -14.45 17.27
CA GLU A 383 -85.36 -15.06 18.41
C GLU A 383 -84.22 -15.98 17.94
N ILE A 384 -84.47 -16.86 16.97
CA ILE A 384 -83.42 -17.71 16.35
C ILE A 384 -82.29 -16.84 15.76
N ARG A 385 -82.63 -15.76 15.05
CA ARG A 385 -81.63 -14.82 14.52
C ARG A 385 -80.84 -14.10 15.62
N CYS A 386 -81.48 -13.72 16.74
CA CYS A 386 -80.79 -13.13 17.88
C CYS A 386 -79.81 -14.12 18.52
N MET A 387 -80.19 -15.39 18.67
CA MET A 387 -79.28 -16.43 19.15
C MET A 387 -78.09 -16.61 18.20
N GLN A 388 -78.32 -16.69 16.89
CA GLN A 388 -77.25 -16.80 15.88
C GLN A 388 -76.29 -15.59 15.91
N LEU A 389 -76.83 -14.36 15.99
CA LEU A 389 -76.01 -13.14 16.12
C LEU A 389 -75.24 -13.08 17.45
N THR A 390 -75.79 -13.65 18.52
CA THR A 390 -75.09 -13.73 19.82
C THR A 390 -73.91 -14.68 19.75
N VAL A 391 -74.06 -15.85 19.12
CA VAL A 391 -72.97 -16.80 18.88
C VAL A 391 -71.87 -16.16 18.01
N ALA A 392 -72.24 -15.55 16.88
CA ALA A 392 -71.29 -14.88 15.99
C ALA A 392 -70.54 -13.72 16.69
N ASN A 393 -71.19 -12.96 17.56
CA ASN A 393 -70.51 -11.93 18.37
C ASN A 393 -69.49 -12.52 19.36
N ILE A 394 -69.77 -13.69 19.95
CA ILE A 394 -68.84 -14.37 20.86
C ILE A 394 -67.62 -14.88 20.07
N GLU A 395 -67.83 -15.49 18.91
CA GLU A 395 -66.76 -15.94 18.01
C GLU A 395 -65.87 -14.78 17.55
N LEU A 396 -66.46 -13.71 17.01
CA LEU A 396 -65.73 -12.51 16.57
C LEU A 396 -64.98 -11.81 17.72
N ASN A 397 -65.51 -11.81 18.95
CA ASN A 397 -64.78 -11.26 20.09
C ASN A 397 -63.59 -12.15 20.49
N GLY A 398 -63.73 -13.48 20.38
CA GLY A 398 -62.63 -14.42 20.58
C GLY A 398 -61.50 -14.23 19.56
N GLU A 399 -61.85 -14.09 18.27
CA GLU A 399 -60.90 -13.76 17.21
C GLU A 399 -60.20 -12.40 17.44
N LEU A 400 -60.96 -11.38 17.87
CA LEU A 400 -60.42 -10.05 18.18
C LEU A 400 -59.41 -10.08 19.33
N ASP A 401 -59.68 -10.85 20.39
CA ASP A 401 -58.78 -10.95 21.54
C ASP A 401 -57.52 -11.78 21.20
N ALA A 402 -57.65 -12.83 20.37
CA ALA A 402 -56.49 -13.54 19.81
C ALA A 402 -55.60 -12.61 18.97
N LEU A 403 -56.19 -11.81 18.07
CA LEU A 403 -55.49 -10.81 17.25
C LEU A 403 -54.81 -9.72 18.09
N LYS A 404 -55.36 -9.35 19.26
CA LYS A 404 -54.70 -8.44 20.20
C LYS A 404 -53.48 -9.08 20.85
N SER A 405 -53.57 -10.33 21.30
CA SER A 405 -52.42 -11.04 21.87
C SER A 405 -51.29 -11.21 20.84
N GLU A 406 -51.60 -11.65 19.62
CA GLU A 406 -50.60 -11.81 18.56
C GLU A 406 -49.89 -10.49 18.21
N LYS A 407 -50.65 -9.38 18.11
CA LYS A 407 -50.07 -8.05 17.91
C LYS A 407 -49.20 -7.60 19.07
N SER A 408 -49.60 -7.90 20.30
CA SER A 408 -48.81 -7.60 21.51
C SER A 408 -47.49 -8.37 21.53
N ASP A 409 -47.53 -9.67 21.26
CA ASP A 409 -46.32 -10.51 21.26
C ASP A 409 -45.37 -10.14 20.12
N LYS A 410 -45.91 -9.80 18.95
CA LYS A 410 -45.13 -9.28 17.82
C LYS A 410 -44.51 -7.92 18.12
N ALA A 411 -45.22 -7.02 18.82
CA ALA A 411 -44.68 -5.73 19.26
C ALA A 411 -43.53 -5.93 20.25
N ASN A 412 -43.72 -6.76 21.27
CA ASN A 412 -42.69 -7.10 22.27
C ASN A 412 -41.44 -7.74 21.62
N LEU A 413 -41.62 -8.61 20.62
CA LEU A 413 -40.51 -9.22 19.88
C LEU A 413 -39.73 -8.19 19.05
N LEU A 414 -40.43 -7.27 18.39
CA LEU A 414 -39.81 -6.18 17.61
C LEU A 414 -39.09 -5.18 18.51
N GLU A 415 -39.67 -4.81 19.66
CA GLU A 415 -39.03 -3.97 20.67
C GLU A 415 -37.75 -4.62 21.19
N LYS A 416 -37.78 -5.92 21.52
CA LYS A 416 -36.58 -6.66 21.91
C LYS A 416 -35.51 -6.64 20.81
N LYS A 417 -35.86 -6.96 19.56
CA LYS A 417 -34.93 -6.88 18.41
C LYS A 417 -34.34 -5.48 18.21
N LEU A 418 -35.16 -4.43 18.39
CA LEU A 418 -34.72 -3.04 18.30
C LEU A 418 -33.69 -2.72 19.40
N THR A 419 -33.95 -3.12 20.64
CA THR A 419 -32.98 -2.91 21.75
C THR A 419 -31.68 -3.68 21.54
N GLU A 420 -31.75 -4.93 21.06
CA GLU A 420 -30.59 -5.77 20.76
C GLU A 420 -29.74 -5.17 19.63
N SER A 421 -30.37 -4.81 18.50
CA SER A 421 -29.70 -4.11 17.40
C SER A 421 -29.09 -2.77 17.83
N ASN A 422 -29.78 -2.00 18.68
CA ASN A 422 -29.23 -0.75 19.23
C ASN A 422 -27.99 -1.02 20.11
N THR A 423 -27.98 -2.08 20.93
CA THR A 423 -26.79 -2.43 21.72
C THR A 423 -25.62 -2.91 20.85
N GLN A 424 -25.89 -3.63 19.75
CA GLN A 424 -24.87 -4.01 18.77
C GLN A 424 -24.30 -2.78 18.05
N LEU A 425 -25.15 -1.81 17.69
CA LEU A 425 -24.73 -0.54 17.08
C LEU A 425 -23.83 0.28 18.01
N GLU A 426 -24.17 0.41 19.29
CA GLU A 426 -23.31 1.11 20.26
C GLU A 426 -21.98 0.37 20.50
N HIS A 427 -21.97 -0.97 20.50
CA HIS A 427 -20.72 -1.74 20.55
C HIS A 427 -19.87 -1.53 19.29
N ALA A 428 -20.49 -1.50 18.10
CA ALA A 428 -19.80 -1.24 16.84
C ALA A 428 -19.20 0.18 16.79
N LYS A 429 -19.93 1.20 17.27
CA LYS A 429 -19.40 2.57 17.43
C LYS A 429 -18.18 2.60 18.34
N ALA A 430 -18.28 2.01 19.54
CA ALA A 430 -17.16 1.97 20.49
C ALA A 430 -15.93 1.22 19.93
N ALA A 431 -16.14 0.17 19.12
CA ALA A 431 -15.06 -0.52 18.41
C ALA A 431 -14.42 0.36 17.32
N VAL A 432 -15.23 1.11 16.54
CA VAL A 432 -14.73 2.07 15.54
C VAL A 432 -13.95 3.20 16.21
N ASP A 433 -14.46 3.78 17.30
CA ASP A 433 -13.76 4.84 18.06
C ASP A 433 -12.40 4.36 18.58
N ALA A 434 -12.33 3.12 19.11
CA ALA A 434 -11.08 2.51 19.55
C ALA A 434 -10.08 2.27 18.38
N ILE A 435 -10.57 1.89 17.20
CA ILE A 435 -9.74 1.75 15.99
C ILE A 435 -9.21 3.12 15.52
N VAL A 436 -10.05 4.16 15.56
CA VAL A 436 -9.65 5.53 15.20
C VAL A 436 -8.59 6.06 16.19
N GLU A 437 -8.71 5.79 17.49
CA GLU A 437 -7.69 6.13 18.48
C GLU A 437 -6.37 5.39 18.21
N GLN A 438 -6.42 4.08 17.92
CA GLN A 438 -5.25 3.30 17.53
C GLN A 438 -4.58 3.84 16.26
N GLN A 439 -5.36 4.21 15.24
CA GLN A 439 -4.84 4.83 14.02
C GLN A 439 -4.20 6.19 14.30
N GLY A 440 -4.77 6.97 15.23
CA GLY A 440 -4.18 8.23 15.72
C GLY A 440 -2.82 8.02 16.40
N MET A 441 -2.70 7.02 17.28
CA MET A 441 -1.43 6.67 17.93
C MET A 441 -0.38 6.17 16.94
N LEU A 442 -0.78 5.32 15.98
CA LEU A 442 0.10 4.84 14.90
C LEU A 442 0.62 6.02 14.06
N LYS A 443 -0.25 6.96 13.69
CA LYS A 443 0.13 8.16 12.93
C LYS A 443 1.09 9.08 13.70
N CYS A 444 0.91 9.25 15.02
CA CYS A 444 1.87 9.99 15.84
C CYS A 444 3.23 9.29 15.87
N THR A 445 3.23 7.96 16.08
CA THR A 445 4.44 7.14 16.09
C THR A 445 5.19 7.19 14.75
N MET A 446 4.48 7.17 13.62
CA MET A 446 5.07 7.37 12.29
C MET A 446 5.73 8.74 12.16
N SER A 447 5.08 9.81 12.63
CA SER A 447 5.65 11.17 12.58
C SER A 447 6.93 11.31 13.42
N ASP A 448 6.99 10.65 14.59
CA ASP A 448 8.21 10.57 15.39
C ASP A 448 9.33 9.80 14.66
N MET A 449 8.99 8.71 13.97
CA MET A 449 9.94 7.94 13.15
C MET A 449 10.45 8.75 11.94
N GLU A 450 9.58 9.50 11.27
CA GLU A 450 9.96 10.42 10.18
C GLU A 450 10.98 11.47 10.65
N HIS A 451 10.77 12.06 11.83
CA HIS A 451 11.72 12.99 12.43
C HIS A 451 13.08 12.34 12.77
N ILE A 452 13.09 11.10 13.25
CA ILE A 452 14.32 10.34 13.50
C ILE A 452 15.06 10.03 12.19
N ILE A 453 14.33 9.62 11.14
CA ILE A 453 14.89 9.36 9.81
C ILE A 453 15.55 10.62 9.23
N GLU A 454 14.92 11.78 9.38
CA GLU A 454 15.47 13.04 8.86
C GLU A 454 16.72 13.51 9.62
N ASP A 455 16.76 13.37 10.95
CA ASP A 455 17.98 13.62 11.74
C ASP A 455 19.11 12.62 11.39
N LEU A 456 18.78 11.35 11.16
CA LEU A 456 19.75 10.34 10.71
C LEU A 456 20.30 10.65 9.31
N LYS A 457 19.46 11.01 8.32
CA LYS A 457 19.92 11.50 7.01
C LYS A 457 20.84 12.70 7.15
N GLY A 458 20.44 13.69 7.94
CA GLY A 458 21.25 14.88 8.23
C GLY A 458 22.57 14.59 8.95
N LYS A 459 22.68 13.46 9.67
CA LYS A 459 23.94 12.95 10.24
C LYS A 459 24.79 12.20 9.20
N VAL A 460 24.18 11.38 8.35
CA VAL A 460 24.85 10.66 7.25
C VAL A 460 25.51 11.64 6.29
N SER A 461 24.80 12.64 5.75
CA SER A 461 25.42 13.62 4.83
C SER A 461 26.54 14.45 5.49
N LYS A 462 26.48 14.66 6.81
CA LYS A 462 27.58 15.29 7.58
C LYS A 462 28.75 14.33 7.85
N ALA A 463 28.56 13.01 7.79
CA ALA A 463 29.62 12.03 7.89
C ALA A 463 30.29 11.83 6.53
N GLU A 464 29.50 11.69 5.48
CA GLU A 464 29.88 11.60 4.07
C GLU A 464 30.77 12.77 3.63
N THR A 465 30.31 14.02 3.78
CA THR A 465 31.14 15.23 3.50
C THR A 465 32.43 15.33 4.32
N ARG A 466 32.52 14.66 5.48
CA ARG A 466 33.78 14.55 6.24
C ARG A 466 34.66 13.43 5.72
N ALA A 467 34.09 12.32 5.24
CA ALA A 467 34.80 11.23 4.59
C ALA A 467 35.44 11.72 3.27
N GLU A 468 34.67 12.37 2.40
CA GLU A 468 35.17 13.03 1.18
C GLU A 468 36.32 14.01 1.48
N SER A 469 36.18 14.82 2.54
CA SER A 469 37.21 15.77 2.98
C SER A 469 38.43 15.10 3.61
N ALA A 470 38.32 13.86 4.09
CA ALA A 470 39.44 13.07 4.59
C ALA A 470 40.14 12.36 3.43
N GLU A 471 39.38 11.76 2.52
CA GLU A 471 39.86 11.14 1.28
C GLU A 471 40.65 12.15 0.44
N SER A 472 40.10 13.34 0.20
CA SER A 472 40.78 14.45 -0.50
C SER A 472 42.09 14.90 0.15
N LYS A 473 42.30 14.62 1.45
CA LYS A 473 43.57 14.88 2.14
C LYS A 473 44.51 13.68 2.04
N CYS A 474 43.98 12.46 2.07
CA CYS A 474 44.73 11.23 1.88
C CYS A 474 45.31 11.12 0.47
N THR A 475 44.58 11.53 -0.57
CA THR A 475 45.09 11.61 -1.95
C THR A 475 46.25 12.60 -2.05
N LEU A 476 46.06 13.85 -1.59
CA LEU A 476 47.12 14.87 -1.56
C LEU A 476 48.36 14.44 -0.75
N LEU A 477 48.18 13.74 0.38
CA LEU A 477 49.29 13.17 1.16
C LEU A 477 49.99 12.02 0.42
N THR A 478 49.25 11.24 -0.37
CA THR A 478 49.81 10.16 -1.20
C THR A 478 50.64 10.75 -2.35
N ASP A 479 50.12 11.77 -3.04
CA ASP A 479 50.81 12.47 -4.13
C ASP A 479 52.11 13.11 -3.63
N THR A 480 52.06 13.88 -2.54
CA THR A 480 53.27 14.51 -1.95
C THR A 480 54.28 13.49 -1.41
N ASN A 481 53.82 12.32 -0.92
CA ASN A 481 54.72 11.24 -0.52
C ASN A 481 55.36 10.52 -1.72
N LEU A 482 54.67 10.47 -2.86
CA LEU A 482 55.23 9.99 -4.14
C LEU A 482 56.32 10.94 -4.63
N GLU A 483 56.05 12.26 -4.70
CA GLU A 483 57.03 13.29 -5.07
C GLU A 483 58.30 13.22 -4.20
N LEU A 484 58.14 13.14 -2.88
CA LEU A 484 59.28 13.00 -1.95
C LEU A 484 60.04 11.68 -2.15
N SER A 485 59.36 10.59 -2.53
CA SER A 485 59.99 9.31 -2.81
C SER A 485 60.83 9.36 -4.10
N GLU A 486 60.35 10.06 -5.13
CA GLU A 486 61.10 10.33 -6.37
C GLU A 486 62.34 11.20 -6.11
N GLU A 487 62.21 12.28 -5.32
CA GLU A 487 63.35 13.11 -4.91
C GLU A 487 64.41 12.30 -4.14
N LEU A 488 63.98 11.45 -3.21
CA LEU A 488 64.88 10.57 -2.46
C LEU A 488 65.58 9.55 -3.36
N ALA A 489 64.88 8.98 -4.35
CA ALA A 489 65.48 8.06 -5.32
C ALA A 489 66.53 8.78 -6.19
N PHE A 490 66.22 9.98 -6.69
CA PHE A 490 67.15 10.82 -7.45
C PHE A 490 68.40 11.17 -6.64
N LEU A 491 68.21 11.63 -5.40
CA LEU A 491 69.32 11.97 -4.50
C LEU A 491 70.19 10.75 -4.17
N ARG A 492 69.58 9.57 -3.96
CA ARG A 492 70.30 8.31 -3.72
C ARG A 492 71.16 7.92 -4.92
N GLY A 493 70.61 7.96 -6.14
CA GLY A 493 71.37 7.69 -7.37
C GLY A 493 72.53 8.67 -7.58
N ARG A 494 72.36 9.95 -7.22
CA ARG A 494 73.46 10.93 -7.26
C ARG A 494 74.56 10.63 -6.23
N VAL A 495 74.21 10.20 -5.03
CA VAL A 495 75.17 9.79 -4.00
C VAL A 495 75.95 8.55 -4.45
N GLU A 496 75.28 7.53 -4.99
CA GLU A 496 75.92 6.32 -5.51
C GLU A 496 76.92 6.64 -6.63
N SER A 497 76.57 7.54 -7.56
CA SER A 497 77.49 8.02 -8.60
C SER A 497 78.74 8.68 -8.02
N LEU A 498 78.58 9.55 -7.01
CA LEU A 498 79.71 10.19 -6.32
C LEU A 498 80.57 9.20 -5.54
N GLU A 499 79.98 8.18 -4.91
CA GLU A 499 80.71 7.11 -4.23
C GLU A 499 81.53 6.25 -5.20
N ASN A 500 80.99 5.97 -6.39
CA ASN A 500 81.70 5.24 -7.44
C ASN A 500 82.90 6.04 -7.97
N LEU A 501 82.71 7.33 -8.27
CA LEU A 501 83.80 8.25 -8.65
C LEU A 501 84.87 8.37 -7.55
N LEU A 502 84.46 8.44 -6.28
CA LEU A 502 85.39 8.49 -5.14
C LEU A 502 86.17 7.17 -4.98
N ARG A 503 85.52 6.02 -5.21
CA ARG A 503 86.19 4.70 -5.23
C ARG A 503 87.22 4.61 -6.35
N GLU A 504 86.86 5.03 -7.56
CA GLU A 504 87.77 5.04 -8.72
C GLU A 504 88.97 5.97 -8.49
N ALA A 505 88.73 7.21 -8.04
CA ALA A 505 89.80 8.17 -7.73
C ALA A 505 90.74 7.66 -6.62
N ASN A 506 90.21 6.98 -5.60
CA ASN A 506 91.03 6.33 -4.58
C ASN A 506 91.84 5.14 -5.13
N HIS A 507 91.26 4.32 -5.99
CA HIS A 507 91.96 3.21 -6.66
C HIS A 507 93.11 3.73 -7.53
N ALA A 508 92.85 4.77 -8.34
CA ALA A 508 93.86 5.46 -9.14
C ALA A 508 95.00 6.01 -8.25
N LYS A 509 94.68 6.75 -7.18
CA LYS A 509 95.65 7.27 -6.20
C LYS A 509 96.51 6.17 -5.58
N VAL A 510 95.93 5.04 -5.20
CA VAL A 510 96.67 3.88 -4.65
C VAL A 510 97.57 3.24 -5.71
N SER A 511 97.13 3.15 -6.97
CA SER A 511 97.95 2.66 -8.08
C SER A 511 99.14 3.59 -8.35
N THR A 512 98.92 4.90 -8.43
CA THR A 512 99.98 5.91 -8.58
C THR A 512 100.97 5.87 -7.41
N ALA A 513 100.49 5.73 -6.17
CA ALA A 513 101.36 5.60 -5.01
C ALA A 513 102.25 4.34 -5.06
N LYS A 514 101.73 3.22 -5.58
CA LYS A 514 102.50 2.00 -5.81
C LYS A 514 103.59 2.21 -6.88
N ASP A 515 103.26 2.82 -8.03
CA ASP A 515 104.23 3.14 -9.08
C ASP A 515 105.34 4.08 -8.57
N ILE A 516 104.97 5.15 -7.86
CA ILE A 516 105.93 6.05 -7.21
C ILE A 516 106.83 5.27 -6.23
N GLY A 517 106.29 4.34 -5.46
CA GLY A 517 107.08 3.47 -4.57
C GLY A 517 108.10 2.61 -5.32
N VAL A 518 107.71 2.00 -6.44
CA VAL A 518 108.61 1.22 -7.32
C VAL A 518 109.70 2.11 -7.92
N ARG A 519 109.34 3.26 -8.49
CA ARG A 519 110.32 4.23 -9.04
C ARG A 519 111.28 4.74 -7.98
N THR A 520 110.78 5.07 -6.79
CA THR A 520 111.60 5.54 -5.66
C THR A 520 112.62 4.48 -5.23
N LYS A 521 112.22 3.20 -5.20
CA LYS A 521 113.14 2.09 -4.92
C LYS A 521 114.24 1.99 -5.99
N ILE A 522 113.89 2.05 -7.27
CA ILE A 522 114.86 2.02 -8.38
C ILE A 522 115.86 3.19 -8.30
N ILE A 523 115.36 4.40 -8.02
CA ILE A 523 116.20 5.60 -7.82
C ILE A 523 117.13 5.40 -6.61
N THR A 524 116.62 4.86 -5.50
CA THR A 524 117.42 4.58 -4.30
C THR A 524 118.54 3.57 -4.60
N ASP A 525 118.23 2.47 -5.30
CA ASP A 525 119.22 1.46 -5.69
C ASP A 525 120.30 2.04 -6.63
N LEU A 526 119.92 2.96 -7.54
CA LEU A 526 120.86 3.68 -8.40
C LEU A 526 121.74 4.66 -7.61
N VAL A 527 121.18 5.40 -6.66
CA VAL A 527 121.94 6.32 -5.79
C VAL A 527 122.94 5.56 -4.93
N ILE A 528 122.58 4.40 -4.38
CA ILE A 528 123.51 3.53 -3.63
C ILE A 528 124.65 3.05 -4.54
N LYS A 529 124.36 2.58 -5.75
CA LYS A 529 125.40 2.18 -6.73
C LYS A 529 126.33 3.33 -7.10
N LEU A 530 125.78 4.53 -7.33
CA LEU A 530 126.56 5.74 -7.63
C LEU A 530 127.44 6.17 -6.44
N ALA A 531 126.94 6.03 -5.21
CA ALA A 531 127.72 6.33 -4.00
C ALA A 531 128.93 5.38 -3.85
N LEU A 532 128.72 4.07 -4.04
CA LEU A 532 129.78 3.06 -4.01
C LEU A 532 130.83 3.28 -5.12
N GLU A 533 130.39 3.60 -6.35
CA GLU A 533 131.31 3.93 -7.44
C GLU A 533 132.09 5.23 -7.18
N ARG A 534 131.44 6.25 -6.61
CA ARG A 534 132.12 7.48 -6.19
C ARG A 534 133.18 7.22 -5.12
N GLU A 535 132.90 6.35 -4.14
CA GLU A 535 133.86 5.93 -3.12
C GLU A 535 135.03 5.14 -3.73
N ARG A 536 134.74 4.18 -4.61
CA ARG A 536 135.76 3.40 -5.37
C ARG A 536 136.68 4.32 -6.17
N LEU A 537 136.12 5.30 -6.89
CA LEU A 537 136.88 6.29 -7.65
C LEU A 537 137.71 7.20 -6.75
N HIS A 538 137.18 7.68 -5.62
CA HIS A 538 137.95 8.45 -4.64
C HIS A 538 139.14 7.66 -4.09
N LEU A 539 138.97 6.37 -3.79
CA LEU A 539 140.06 5.51 -3.33
C LEU A 539 141.15 5.31 -4.41
N GLN A 540 140.76 5.17 -5.68
CA GLN A 540 141.69 5.12 -6.81
C GLN A 540 142.43 6.45 -7.00
N ILE A 541 141.73 7.59 -6.93
CA ILE A 541 142.31 8.93 -6.99
C ILE A 541 143.29 9.15 -5.83
N ALA A 542 142.95 8.76 -4.60
CA ALA A 542 143.85 8.86 -3.45
C ALA A 542 145.12 8.01 -3.63
N THR A 543 144.98 6.80 -4.18
CA THR A 543 146.09 5.90 -4.48
C THR A 543 147.01 6.46 -5.57
N LEU A 544 146.45 6.95 -6.68
CA LEU A 544 147.20 7.64 -7.75
C LEU A 544 147.86 8.92 -7.23
N THR A 545 147.17 9.71 -6.41
CA THR A 545 147.74 10.91 -5.75
C THR A 545 148.95 10.55 -4.89
N LYS A 546 148.89 9.44 -4.13
CA LYS A 546 150.05 8.93 -3.36
C LYS A 546 151.20 8.51 -4.27
N LYS A 547 150.93 7.78 -5.37
CA LYS A 547 151.95 7.41 -6.38
C LYS A 547 152.59 8.65 -7.02
N ASN A 548 151.81 9.63 -7.45
CA ASN A 548 152.31 10.88 -8.03
C ASN A 548 153.16 11.67 -7.02
N LYS A 549 152.77 11.73 -5.74
CA LYS A 549 153.61 12.34 -4.68
C LYS A 549 154.97 11.62 -4.53
N MET A 550 155.03 10.30 -4.70
CA MET A 550 156.31 9.56 -4.69
C MET A 550 157.13 9.82 -5.96
N LEU A 551 156.51 9.84 -7.14
CA LEU A 551 157.20 10.16 -8.40
C LEU A 551 157.76 11.60 -8.40
N VAL A 552 157.00 12.58 -7.91
CA VAL A 552 157.46 13.97 -7.78
C VAL A 552 158.62 14.10 -6.78
N LYS A 553 158.68 13.27 -5.72
CA LYS A 553 159.88 13.20 -4.86
C LYS A 553 161.07 12.64 -5.63
N LYS A 554 160.90 11.53 -6.35
CA LYS A 554 161.95 10.93 -7.18
C LYS A 554 162.51 11.90 -8.23
N CYS A 555 161.64 12.58 -8.98
CA CYS A 555 162.09 13.59 -9.94
C CYS A 555 162.77 14.82 -9.29
N LYS A 556 162.51 15.12 -8.01
CA LYS A 556 163.25 16.17 -7.27
C LYS A 556 164.61 15.68 -6.78
N GLU A 557 164.74 14.39 -6.49
CA GLU A 557 166.03 13.75 -6.19
C GLU A 557 166.93 13.73 -7.45
N ASP A 558 166.34 13.50 -8.63
CA ASP A 558 167.06 13.49 -9.93
C ASP A 558 167.49 14.88 -10.45
N ILE A 559 167.02 16.00 -9.86
CA ILE A 559 167.24 17.37 -10.38
C ILE A 559 168.31 18.17 -9.61
N ASN A 560 168.74 17.74 -8.42
CA ASN A 560 169.75 18.48 -7.62
C ASN A 560 171.22 18.23 -8.05
N GLY A 561 171.44 18.00 -9.34
CA GLY A 561 172.76 17.87 -9.95
C GLY A 561 172.91 18.70 -11.24
N SER A 562 173.48 19.91 -11.10
CA SER A 562 174.13 20.72 -12.15
C SER A 562 173.33 21.83 -12.92
N ILE A 563 173.63 23.08 -12.54
CA ILE A 563 173.91 24.28 -13.40
C ILE A 563 172.79 25.02 -14.20
N GLN A 564 172.32 26.12 -13.59
CA GLN A 564 172.30 27.55 -14.03
C GLN A 564 171.77 28.09 -15.40
N MET A 565 170.91 29.14 -15.31
CA MET A 565 170.54 30.22 -16.27
C MET A 565 169.62 29.85 -17.47
N SER A 566 168.58 30.62 -17.86
CA SER A 566 168.42 32.09 -17.92
C SER A 566 166.93 32.61 -17.97
N LYS A 567 166.72 33.93 -18.16
CA LYS A 567 165.43 34.73 -18.09
C LYS A 567 164.44 34.40 -19.26
N LYS A 568 163.10 34.60 -19.22
CA LYS A 568 162.33 35.87 -19.01
C LYS A 568 160.80 35.66 -19.26
N ALA A 569 159.92 36.22 -18.40
CA ALA A 569 158.50 36.63 -18.62
C ALA A 569 157.47 35.55 -19.14
N THR A 570 156.13 35.69 -19.03
CA THR A 570 155.23 36.85 -18.81
C THR A 570 153.84 36.37 -18.30
N SER A 571 153.06 37.23 -17.62
CA SER A 571 151.56 37.32 -17.63
C SER A 571 150.69 36.10 -17.22
N ASN A 572 149.50 36.21 -16.60
CA ASN A 572 148.68 37.29 -16.00
C ASN A 572 147.81 36.59 -14.91
N ARG A 573 147.69 37.05 -13.67
CA ARG A 573 146.71 38.04 -13.15
C ARG A 573 145.39 38.21 -13.92
N THR A 574 144.31 37.62 -13.39
CA THR A 574 143.08 38.39 -13.11
C THR A 574 142.21 37.72 -12.04
N GLU A 575 141.78 38.52 -11.06
CA GLU A 575 140.52 38.32 -10.32
C GLU A 575 139.33 38.61 -11.26
N PHE A 576 138.13 38.06 -10.99
CA PHE A 576 136.98 38.85 -10.52
C PHE A 576 135.61 38.11 -10.53
N GLN A 577 134.80 38.49 -9.55
CA GLN A 577 133.33 38.63 -9.54
C GLN A 577 132.37 37.43 -9.72
N SER A 578 131.59 37.26 -8.66
CA SER A 578 130.15 36.98 -8.73
C SER A 578 129.38 38.12 -9.42
N THR A 579 128.37 37.77 -10.22
CA THR A 579 127.19 38.63 -10.48
C THR A 579 125.91 37.79 -10.67
N GLN A 580 124.79 38.46 -10.45
CA GLN A 580 123.41 37.97 -10.43
C GLN A 580 122.65 38.36 -11.73
N LYS A 581 121.43 37.85 -11.89
CA LYS A 581 120.41 38.07 -12.97
C LYS A 581 120.60 37.17 -14.21
N ALA A 582 119.58 36.56 -14.83
CA ALA A 582 118.12 36.77 -14.99
C ALA A 582 117.71 37.51 -16.28
N GLU A 583 117.26 36.72 -17.26
CA GLU A 583 116.26 36.93 -18.35
C GLU A 583 116.24 35.58 -19.12
N GLU A 584 115.10 34.89 -19.23
CA GLU A 584 114.03 35.07 -20.22
C GLU A 584 114.42 34.66 -21.65
N ILE A 585 113.66 33.70 -22.22
CA ILE A 585 113.22 33.56 -23.63
C ILE A 585 112.53 32.19 -23.79
N CYS A 586 111.23 32.23 -24.09
CA CYS A 586 110.56 31.24 -24.96
C CYS A 586 110.51 31.86 -26.38
N PRO A 587 110.38 31.05 -27.46
CA PRO A 587 109.02 30.77 -27.93
C PRO A 587 108.78 29.37 -28.56
N ASP A 588 107.53 28.92 -28.41
CA ASP A 588 106.63 28.24 -29.35
C ASP A 588 107.12 27.15 -30.33
N SER A 589 106.45 25.98 -30.27
CA SER A 589 105.40 25.66 -31.26
C SER A 589 104.50 24.47 -30.86
N LEU A 590 103.23 24.59 -31.24
CA LEU A 590 102.04 23.74 -30.96
C LEU A 590 101.88 22.65 -32.08
N PRO A 591 100.93 21.66 -32.05
CA PRO A 591 99.51 21.86 -31.71
C PRO A 591 98.77 20.78 -30.88
N SER A 592 97.70 21.24 -30.23
CA SER A 592 96.61 20.42 -29.69
C SER A 592 95.37 20.57 -30.56
N GLN A 593 94.66 19.47 -30.84
CA GLN A 593 93.26 19.50 -31.26
C GLN A 593 92.39 18.99 -30.12
N THR A 594 91.57 19.86 -29.53
CA THR A 594 90.28 19.46 -28.96
C THR A 594 89.33 20.65 -29.09
N VAL A 595 88.11 20.36 -29.55
CA VAL A 595 87.11 21.36 -29.94
C VAL A 595 86.54 22.05 -28.70
N VAL A 596 86.58 23.37 -28.68
CA VAL A 596 85.79 24.19 -27.75
C VAL A 596 84.45 24.49 -28.41
N THR A 597 83.37 23.89 -27.89
CA THR A 597 82.01 24.32 -28.22
C THR A 597 81.62 25.48 -27.30
N THR A 598 81.05 26.53 -27.89
CA THR A 598 80.72 27.81 -27.25
C THR A 598 79.76 27.69 -26.07
N CYS A 599 80.15 28.26 -24.92
CA CYS A 599 79.24 28.46 -23.80
C CYS A 599 78.51 29.79 -23.98
N HIS A 600 77.21 29.76 -24.30
CA HIS A 600 76.37 30.97 -24.33
C HIS A 600 76.07 31.43 -22.91
N MET A 601 76.60 32.59 -22.53
CA MET A 601 76.23 33.26 -21.29
C MET A 601 74.93 34.04 -21.51
N THR A 602 73.79 33.43 -21.18
CA THR A 602 72.48 34.10 -21.21
C THR A 602 72.11 34.55 -19.80
N GLN A 603 71.90 35.86 -19.62
CA GLN A 603 71.51 36.44 -18.34
C GLN A 603 70.11 35.98 -17.93
N TYR A 604 69.97 35.50 -16.69
CA TYR A 604 68.69 35.59 -15.97
C TYR A 604 68.86 36.46 -14.73
N LEU A 605 68.00 37.47 -14.65
CA LEU A 605 67.92 38.42 -13.55
C LEU A 605 67.35 37.73 -12.30
N LEU A 606 68.10 37.75 -11.20
CA LEU A 606 67.57 37.56 -9.85
C LEU A 606 67.29 38.94 -9.23
N PRO A 607 66.03 39.33 -9.00
CA PRO A 607 65.70 40.43 -8.12
C PRO A 607 65.59 39.90 -6.69
N SER A 608 66.54 40.29 -5.84
CA SER A 608 66.37 40.15 -4.39
C SER A 608 65.25 41.08 -3.92
N ARG A 609 64.24 40.56 -3.21
CA ARG A 609 63.46 41.36 -2.25
C ARG A 609 62.98 40.53 -1.08
N ILE A 610 63.77 40.60 0.00
CA ILE A 610 63.26 40.41 1.35
C ILE A 610 62.51 41.68 1.71
N GLN A 611 61.19 41.60 1.93
CA GLN A 611 60.45 42.61 2.68
C GLN A 611 59.46 41.94 3.64
N GLU A 612 59.78 42.08 4.91
CA GLU A 612 58.89 42.67 5.92
C GLU A 612 57.43 42.22 5.96
N THR A 613 57.15 41.18 6.75
CA THR A 613 55.95 41.17 7.59
C THR A 613 56.36 41.41 9.05
N LYS A 614 55.76 42.43 9.66
CA LYS A 614 56.20 43.03 10.94
C LYS A 614 55.87 42.14 12.13
N CYS A 615 56.82 42.01 13.05
CA CYS A 615 56.55 41.58 14.42
C CYS A 615 56.57 42.79 15.37
N CYS A 616 55.39 43.19 15.85
CA CYS A 616 55.13 44.06 17.00
C CYS A 616 53.62 43.98 17.28
N ASN A 617 53.12 43.86 18.51
CA ASN A 617 53.80 43.94 19.81
C ASN A 617 52.97 43.19 20.88
N ARG A 618 53.62 42.77 21.97
CA ARG A 618 53.08 42.39 23.31
C ARG A 618 51.55 42.27 23.50
N SER A 619 51.10 41.14 24.03
CA SER A 619 50.81 41.02 25.49
C SER A 619 50.48 39.60 25.92
N CYS A 620 51.05 39.20 27.05
CA CYS A 620 50.54 38.14 27.92
C CYS A 620 49.04 38.31 28.20
N TRP A 621 48.32 37.20 28.34
CA TRP A 621 47.79 36.76 29.63
C TRP A 621 47.55 35.24 29.59
N ILE A 622 48.12 34.52 30.56
CA ILE A 622 47.68 33.17 30.90
C ILE A 622 46.49 33.35 31.85
N VAL A 623 45.32 32.82 31.48
CA VAL A 623 44.30 32.43 32.45
C VAL A 623 43.83 31.04 32.07
N ILE A 624 44.32 30.05 32.81
CA ILE A 624 43.62 28.77 32.97
C ILE A 624 42.38 29.10 33.79
N ASN A 625 41.19 28.66 33.36
CA ASN A 625 40.17 28.31 34.34
C ASN A 625 39.34 27.11 33.86
N ILE A 626 39.27 26.11 34.73
CA ILE A 626 38.37 24.97 34.65
C ILE A 626 37.24 25.26 35.62
N ASP A 627 36.01 25.25 35.15
CA ASP A 627 34.76 25.08 35.91
C ASP A 627 33.71 24.67 34.84
N LEU A 628 33.21 23.44 34.76
CA LEU A 628 32.23 22.81 35.66
C LEU A 628 31.16 23.80 36.15
N VAL A 629 29.94 23.66 35.63
CA VAL A 629 28.65 23.58 36.37
C VAL A 629 27.47 23.78 35.42
N TRP A 630 26.46 22.93 35.59
CA TRP A 630 25.14 22.96 34.93
C TRP A 630 24.17 23.80 35.78
N PRO A 631 23.38 24.70 35.17
CA PRO A 631 21.93 24.68 35.39
C PRO A 631 21.15 25.00 34.09
N GLY A 632 19.87 24.67 33.92
CA GLY A 632 18.86 24.27 34.90
C GLY A 632 17.89 25.40 35.20
N LEU A 633 16.85 25.55 34.35
CA LEU A 633 15.63 26.40 34.48
C LEU A 633 15.77 27.84 35.05
N CYS A 634 15.29 28.86 34.33
CA CYS A 634 13.89 29.32 34.43
C CYS A 634 13.59 30.64 33.66
N LEU A 635 12.30 30.84 33.34
CA LEU A 635 11.56 32.10 33.18
C LEU A 635 11.62 32.95 31.88
N SER A 636 10.56 32.75 31.08
CA SER A 636 9.57 33.77 30.64
C SER A 636 9.91 34.84 29.59
N LEU A 637 9.24 34.74 28.43
CA LEU A 637 8.40 35.79 27.82
C LEU A 637 7.44 35.05 26.83
N SER A 638 6.24 34.62 27.26
CA SER A 638 4.98 35.36 27.17
C SER A 638 4.67 35.95 25.78
N THR A 639 3.80 35.27 25.03
CA THR A 639 2.54 35.84 24.49
C THR A 639 1.62 34.67 24.11
N ALA A 640 0.61 34.41 24.94
CA ALA A 640 -0.51 33.53 24.58
C ALA A 640 -1.74 34.41 24.36
N GLN A 641 -2.36 34.31 23.18
CA GLN A 641 -3.58 35.04 22.85
C GLN A 641 -4.76 34.08 22.94
N ALA A 642 -5.46 34.11 24.07
CA ALA A 642 -6.70 33.39 24.29
C ALA A 642 -7.84 34.42 24.38
N GLU A 643 -8.75 34.39 23.42
CA GLU A 643 -10.02 35.11 23.51
C GLU A 643 -11.05 34.23 24.22
N LEU A 644 -11.58 34.73 25.33
CA LEU A 644 -12.84 34.27 25.93
C LEU A 644 -13.66 35.52 26.28
N GLY A 645 -14.82 35.65 25.64
CA GLY A 645 -15.79 36.70 25.89
C GLY A 645 -17.20 36.14 25.79
N PHE A 646 -17.93 36.14 26.90
CA PHE A 646 -19.29 35.60 27.00
C PHE A 646 -20.31 36.38 26.15
N GLY A 647 -21.29 35.65 25.61
CA GLY A 647 -22.47 36.16 24.92
C GLY A 647 -23.42 35.03 24.54
#